data_AF-A0A934FU65-F1
#
_entry.id   AF-A0A934FU65-F1
#
_cell.length_a   1.000
_cell.length_b   1.000
_cell.length_c   1.000
_cell.angle_alpha   90.00
_cell.angle_beta   90.00
_cell.angle_gamma   90.00
#
_symmetry.space_group_name_H-M   'P 1'
#
loop_
_entity.id
_entity.type
_entity.pdbx_description
1 polymer ?
#
loop_
_entity_poly.entity_id
_entity_poly.type
_entity_poly.pdbx_seq_one_letter_code
_entity_poly.pdbx_strand_id
1 'polypeptide(L)'
;MGPSSIRYSLLVATLSLVGLRAQIDVWKIPPRGAAEYERRTRQWTASTPSEDARAGRRVIVRSGDDGGEPWRFRQLGLANDDGFERPEYDDSAWLTGSTPYGDRSQRTAWPADRAFLEARLRFSLPRRLPKTLIVSIDHDDRAKVWINGVLAYTSDEFRLHVHAPASPEAVAALRAGENVVTVRIHNTGGASFFDLALTGWDRAFKDPEQAVRLTRELDAAATRVRNDMFPGFRAGPYVCEGQLDADHRRLARPGIDFRDLPAVIGFDLALATSSGAIAGEAKRVYRMGDVAWRGKALPVDATGVQRIELDVQCAPPAPRDEDKRYVERFVRTGDVWTHRFDGSFVVERRFDPERGAVSSMRTRIEGSMARVSGDDAARPAEFVLVEDWDLLGIRAGRDVAFGEQVRKAIDRGAQKLRAEVEDLNRPPLRNEPEAEHTYNSGRLALALLAMIHADLPRNDPVLVRGMEDLRRRRFNDTYSTAHAIMALEAWYAPRGELEELRSGTIDRPRQRQLSDADKQVMAGWVEILMRNVDTRVDRGYLMRWNYTGGGRYDHSVNQYGLLGLHSAMLCGVEVPATVWTSAANHLIADQEKPRAPIDLELTTYQQLERLRAGGTSTGPRATNVAGWSYQSPKSESVPNPIYGSMTCASIAGLTICLAGMRDSGVSRIDLEAAGDRAVRRGFAWLADTFTVHSNADRVHQPYFWVYYYLYGLERACELSRIALINGRDWYFEGALTLIALQEADGGWPGDHYPGEVMERTAMAVLFLKKSSAPVYTQK
;
A
#
# COMPACT_ATOMS: atom_id res chain seq x y z
N MET A 1 59.87 14.14 11.72
CA MET A 1 58.89 13.03 11.63
C MET A 1 59.32 12.13 10.48
N GLY A 2 59.75 10.91 10.79
CA GLY A 2 60.39 10.02 9.80
C GLY A 2 59.40 9.23 8.94
N PRO A 3 59.81 8.73 7.76
CA PRO A 3 58.98 7.95 6.84
C PRO A 3 58.40 6.65 7.43
N SER A 4 58.88 6.22 8.60
CA SER A 4 58.35 5.09 9.37
C SER A 4 57.00 5.37 10.04
N SER A 5 56.70 6.61 10.47
CA SER A 5 55.41 6.93 11.11
C SER A 5 54.25 6.99 10.11
N ILE A 6 54.54 7.39 8.87
CA ILE A 6 53.56 7.42 7.77
C ILE A 6 53.19 5.99 7.35
N ARG A 7 54.18 5.09 7.24
CA ARG A 7 53.93 3.67 6.92
C ARG A 7 53.16 2.95 8.03
N TYR A 8 53.45 3.23 9.30
CA TYR A 8 52.68 2.68 10.42
C TYR A 8 51.24 3.21 10.45
N SER A 9 51.04 4.50 10.19
CA SER A 9 49.69 5.11 10.15
C SER A 9 48.86 4.56 8.99
N LEU A 10 49.46 4.36 7.80
CA LEU A 10 48.81 3.71 6.67
C LEU A 10 48.47 2.24 6.95
N LEU A 11 49.38 1.50 7.59
CA LEU A 11 49.15 0.09 7.93
C LEU A 11 48.03 -0.08 8.96
N VAL A 12 48.00 0.77 9.99
CA VAL A 12 46.94 0.79 11.01
C VAL A 12 45.60 1.19 10.38
N ALA A 13 45.55 2.23 9.55
CA ALA A 13 44.33 2.61 8.82
C ALA A 13 43.83 1.48 7.90
N THR A 14 44.74 0.77 7.23
CA THR A 14 44.39 -0.36 6.35
C THR A 14 43.87 -1.56 7.15
N LEU A 15 44.49 -1.90 8.28
CA LEU A 15 44.02 -2.96 9.17
C LEU A 15 42.66 -2.63 9.82
N SER A 16 42.44 -1.37 10.22
CA SER A 16 41.15 -0.89 10.71
C SER A 16 40.06 -0.95 9.65
N LEU A 17 40.36 -0.62 8.39
CA LEU A 17 39.43 -0.74 7.26
C LEU A 17 39.11 -2.20 6.92
N VAL A 18 40.07 -3.12 7.03
CA VAL A 18 39.84 -4.57 6.85
C VAL A 18 38.97 -5.14 7.98
N GLY A 19 39.23 -4.73 9.22
CA GLY A 19 38.41 -5.12 10.38
C GLY A 19 36.97 -4.59 10.32
N LEU A 20 36.79 -3.35 9.87
CA LEU A 20 35.47 -2.75 9.64
C LEU A 20 34.69 -3.50 8.56
N ARG A 21 35.34 -3.85 7.44
CA ARG A 21 34.74 -4.60 6.33
C ARG A 21 34.26 -6.00 6.72
N ALA A 22 34.98 -6.68 7.62
CA ALA A 22 34.60 -8.01 8.10
C ALA A 22 33.41 -7.99 9.11
N GLN A 23 33.00 -6.81 9.59
CA GLN A 23 31.92 -6.66 10.58
C GLN A 23 30.59 -6.19 9.98
N ILE A 24 30.57 -5.81 8.71
CA ILE A 24 29.43 -5.14 8.04
C ILE A 24 28.83 -5.96 6.88
N ASP A 25 29.27 -7.19 6.63
CA ASP A 25 28.87 -7.97 5.45
C ASP A 25 27.65 -8.89 5.69
N VAL A 26 27.13 -8.93 6.92
CA VAL A 26 25.99 -9.76 7.34
C VAL A 26 25.10 -8.97 8.31
N TRP A 27 23.78 -9.12 8.14
CA TRP A 27 22.76 -8.55 9.02
C TRP A 27 22.74 -9.27 10.37
N LYS A 28 22.79 -8.53 11.48
CA LYS A 28 22.64 -9.07 12.83
C LYS A 28 21.23 -8.86 13.38
N ILE A 29 20.22 -9.17 12.57
CA ILE A 29 18.82 -9.14 13.01
C ILE A 29 18.55 -10.46 13.76
N PRO A 30 18.02 -10.43 15.00
CA PRO A 30 17.67 -11.64 15.73
C PRO A 30 16.66 -12.52 14.95
N PRO A 31 16.62 -13.84 15.18
CA PRO A 31 15.66 -14.71 14.52
C PRO A 31 14.21 -14.22 14.67
N ARG A 32 13.49 -14.05 13.56
CA ARG A 32 12.13 -13.47 13.50
C ARG A 32 12.03 -12.03 14.03
N GLY A 33 13.16 -11.32 14.09
CA GLY A 33 13.24 -9.90 14.43
C GLY A 33 13.16 -8.99 13.22
N ALA A 34 13.33 -7.68 13.47
CA ALA A 34 13.35 -6.66 12.43
C ALA A 34 14.32 -5.52 12.76
N ALA A 35 14.92 -4.94 11.73
CA ALA A 35 15.51 -3.61 11.74
C ALA A 35 14.47 -2.61 11.24
N GLU A 36 14.09 -1.66 12.08
CA GLU A 36 13.07 -0.63 11.78
C GLU A 36 13.73 0.70 11.44
N TYR A 37 13.20 1.39 10.43
CA TYR A 37 13.70 2.67 9.96
C TYR A 37 12.63 3.75 10.03
N GLU A 38 13.05 4.99 10.23
CA GLU A 38 12.24 6.14 9.89
C GLU A 38 12.50 6.49 8.43
N ARG A 39 11.44 6.54 7.62
CA ARG A 39 11.51 6.95 6.21
C ARG A 39 10.95 8.36 6.05
N ARG A 40 11.76 9.29 5.53
CA ARG A 40 11.38 10.68 5.27
C ARG A 40 11.59 11.04 3.81
N THR A 41 10.51 11.39 3.12
CA THR A 41 10.59 11.93 1.76
C THR A 41 11.06 13.39 1.83
N ARG A 42 12.25 13.67 1.29
CA ARG A 42 12.86 15.02 1.25
C ARG A 42 12.41 15.81 0.04
N GLN A 43 12.32 15.12 -1.09
CA GLN A 43 11.90 15.69 -2.35
C GLN A 43 11.12 14.63 -3.10
N TRP A 44 9.96 15.00 -3.61
CA TRP A 44 9.23 14.20 -4.56
C TRP A 44 8.60 15.14 -5.57
N THR A 45 8.99 14.98 -6.83
CA THR A 45 8.45 15.74 -7.95
C THR A 45 8.32 14.83 -9.15
N ALA A 46 7.16 14.88 -9.80
CA ALA A 46 6.99 14.46 -11.17
C ALA A 46 6.41 15.67 -11.89
N SER A 47 7.27 16.39 -12.60
CA SER A 47 6.98 17.68 -13.19
C SER A 47 7.14 17.62 -14.70
N THR A 48 6.53 18.56 -15.39
CA THR A 48 6.90 18.78 -16.78
C THR A 48 8.42 19.08 -16.85
N PRO A 49 9.14 18.55 -17.86
CA PRO A 49 10.51 18.94 -18.12
C PRO A 49 10.69 20.45 -18.14
N SER A 50 11.72 20.90 -17.44
CA SER A 50 12.09 22.32 -17.35
C SER A 50 12.36 22.92 -18.72
N GLU A 51 12.94 22.13 -19.63
CA GLU A 51 13.07 22.44 -21.05
C GLU A 51 12.61 21.25 -21.91
N ASP A 52 11.73 21.52 -22.87
CA ASP A 52 11.41 20.61 -23.96
C ASP A 52 11.86 21.26 -25.27
N ALA A 53 13.09 20.93 -25.67
CA ALA A 53 13.70 21.44 -26.90
C ALA A 53 12.93 21.05 -28.16
N ARG A 54 12.21 19.92 -28.17
CA ARG A 54 11.41 19.47 -29.33
C ARG A 54 10.15 20.31 -29.47
N ALA A 55 9.50 20.62 -28.35
CA ALA A 55 8.31 21.47 -28.32
C ALA A 55 8.65 22.97 -28.38
N GLY A 56 9.91 23.34 -28.09
CA GLY A 56 10.33 24.72 -27.90
C GLY A 56 9.67 25.33 -26.66
N ARG A 57 9.45 24.54 -25.61
CA ARG A 57 8.80 24.93 -24.35
C ARG A 57 9.83 25.01 -23.23
N ARG A 58 9.64 25.95 -22.30
CA ARG A 58 10.39 26.04 -21.03
C ARG A 58 9.46 26.41 -19.86
N VAL A 59 9.65 25.77 -18.71
CA VAL A 59 9.04 26.22 -17.45
C VAL A 59 9.94 27.31 -16.87
N ILE A 60 9.39 28.52 -16.73
CA ILE A 60 10.12 29.72 -16.30
C ILE A 60 9.98 29.92 -14.79
N VAL A 61 8.77 29.66 -14.27
CA VAL A 61 8.44 29.68 -12.85
C VAL A 61 7.68 28.41 -12.54
N ARG A 62 8.11 27.66 -11.51
CA ARG A 62 7.48 26.40 -11.09
C ARG A 62 6.30 26.67 -10.14
N SER A 63 5.24 25.90 -10.30
CA SER A 63 4.18 25.78 -9.30
C SER A 63 4.69 25.04 -8.07
N GLY A 64 3.92 25.07 -6.99
CA GLY A 64 4.26 24.32 -5.78
C GLY A 64 4.28 22.81 -6.00
N ASP A 65 3.42 22.31 -6.88
CA ASP A 65 3.39 20.91 -7.33
C ASP A 65 4.70 20.45 -7.98
N ASP A 66 5.41 21.36 -8.64
CA ASP A 66 6.68 21.09 -9.33
C ASP A 66 7.89 21.45 -8.46
N GLY A 67 7.71 21.57 -7.15
CA GLY A 67 8.77 21.89 -6.20
C GLY A 67 8.80 23.35 -5.75
N GLY A 68 8.13 24.27 -6.45
CA GLY A 68 7.98 25.67 -6.09
C GLY A 68 9.28 26.48 -6.08
N GLU A 69 9.20 27.78 -6.39
CA GLU A 69 10.31 28.72 -6.19
C GLU A 69 10.09 29.53 -4.88
N PRO A 70 11.14 30.09 -4.25
CA PRO A 70 10.97 31.00 -3.12
C PRO A 70 10.58 32.41 -3.60
N TRP A 71 9.38 32.85 -3.26
CA TRP A 71 8.83 34.18 -3.51
C TRP A 71 9.05 35.10 -2.31
N ARG A 72 9.18 36.40 -2.58
CA ARG A 72 9.01 37.45 -1.56
C ARG A 72 7.54 37.80 -1.47
N PHE A 73 6.98 37.89 -0.27
CA PHE A 73 5.55 38.17 -0.10
C PHE A 73 5.25 39.02 1.14
N ARG A 74 4.08 39.68 1.11
CA ARG A 74 3.45 40.29 2.28
C ARG A 74 1.95 39.99 2.29
N GLN A 75 1.37 39.99 3.47
CA GLN A 75 -0.05 39.75 3.71
C GLN A 75 -0.67 40.98 4.34
N LEU A 76 -1.78 41.46 3.78
CA LEU A 76 -2.37 42.74 4.15
C LEU A 76 -3.85 42.55 4.55
N GLY A 77 -4.35 43.48 5.37
CA GLY A 77 -5.79 43.67 5.57
C GLY A 77 -6.38 44.48 4.41
N LEU A 78 -7.50 45.17 4.63
CA LEU A 78 -8.15 45.97 3.57
C LEU A 78 -7.34 47.19 3.09
N ALA A 79 -6.38 47.66 3.90
CA ALA A 79 -5.47 48.71 3.49
C ALA A 79 -4.34 48.14 2.62
N ASN A 80 -4.23 48.62 1.39
CA ASN A 80 -3.16 48.28 0.45
C ASN A 80 -2.69 49.54 -0.30
N ASP A 81 -1.52 49.43 -0.94
CA ASP A 81 -0.84 50.48 -1.71
C ASP A 81 -0.49 49.97 -3.11
N ASP A 82 -0.49 50.85 -4.10
CA ASP A 82 -0.09 50.52 -5.48
C ASP A 82 1.40 50.80 -5.73
N GLY A 83 1.95 50.31 -6.85
CA GLY A 83 3.33 50.55 -7.26
C GLY A 83 4.28 49.38 -6.97
N PHE A 84 3.84 48.39 -6.19
CA PHE A 84 4.58 47.15 -5.97
C PHE A 84 4.66 46.28 -7.24
N GLU A 85 3.87 46.51 -8.28
CA GLU A 85 4.02 45.78 -9.55
C GLU A 85 5.27 46.17 -10.33
N ARG A 86 5.89 47.32 -9.99
CA ARG A 86 7.03 47.88 -10.73
C ARG A 86 8.31 47.08 -10.52
N PRO A 87 9.17 46.95 -11.55
CA PRO A 87 10.42 46.21 -11.42
C PRO A 87 11.40 46.74 -10.37
N GLU A 88 11.41 48.06 -10.18
CA GLU A 88 12.36 48.77 -9.32
C GLU A 88 11.94 48.81 -7.85
N TYR A 89 10.73 48.35 -7.52
CA TYR A 89 10.24 48.38 -6.15
C TYR A 89 11.07 47.47 -5.24
N ASP A 90 11.41 48.01 -4.07
CA ASP A 90 12.23 47.35 -3.07
C ASP A 90 11.36 46.46 -2.17
N ASP A 91 11.45 45.15 -2.41
CA ASP A 91 10.79 44.10 -1.64
C ASP A 91 11.72 43.44 -0.62
N SER A 92 12.89 44.02 -0.32
CA SER A 92 13.89 43.42 0.58
C SER A 92 13.38 43.19 2.01
N ALA A 93 12.40 43.97 2.46
CA ALA A 93 11.77 43.83 3.76
C ALA A 93 10.62 42.79 3.80
N TRP A 94 10.27 42.19 2.66
CA TRP A 94 9.17 41.23 2.57
C TRP A 94 9.59 39.84 3.09
N LEU A 95 8.61 39.07 3.54
CA LEU A 95 8.81 37.68 3.97
C LEU A 95 9.14 36.79 2.77
N THR A 96 9.73 35.63 3.00
CA THR A 96 10.02 34.64 1.95
C THR A 96 9.23 33.35 2.14
N GLY A 97 8.62 32.83 1.07
CA GLY A 97 7.84 31.60 1.10
C GLY A 97 7.66 31.00 -0.30
N SER A 98 7.26 29.74 -0.38
CA SER A 98 7.01 29.06 -1.66
C SER A 98 5.53 28.73 -1.82
N THR A 99 5.07 28.71 -3.08
CA THR A 99 3.71 28.27 -3.41
C THR A 99 3.53 26.76 -3.15
N PRO A 100 2.30 26.27 -2.90
CA PRO A 100 1.07 27.04 -2.73
C PRO A 100 1.04 27.83 -1.41
N TYR A 101 0.41 29.00 -1.47
CA TYR A 101 0.01 29.80 -0.32
C TYR A 101 -1.44 29.48 0.04
N GLY A 102 -1.79 29.42 1.32
CA GLY A 102 -3.19 29.24 1.71
C GLY A 102 -3.41 28.96 3.19
N ASP A 103 -4.66 28.68 3.55
CA ASP A 103 -5.05 28.29 4.90
C ASP A 103 -5.05 26.77 5.11
N ARG A 104 -5.10 26.00 4.02
CA ARG A 104 -5.11 24.52 3.98
C ARG A 104 -4.26 23.99 2.82
N SER A 105 -3.61 22.84 3.03
CA SER A 105 -2.78 22.15 2.02
C SER A 105 -1.72 23.05 1.36
N GLN A 106 -1.10 23.91 2.15
CA GLN A 106 -0.17 24.96 1.73
C GLN A 106 1.29 24.64 2.10
N ARG A 107 2.23 25.27 1.40
CA ARG A 107 3.63 25.38 1.84
C ARG A 107 3.89 26.65 2.63
N THR A 108 3.19 27.74 2.28
CA THR A 108 3.28 29.01 2.99
C THR A 108 1.90 29.41 3.53
N ALA A 109 1.81 29.63 4.85
CA ALA A 109 0.54 30.00 5.47
C ALA A 109 0.06 31.37 4.98
N TRP A 110 -1.16 31.44 4.47
CA TRP A 110 -1.91 32.66 4.21
C TRP A 110 -3.28 32.52 4.85
N PRO A 111 -3.48 33.03 6.08
CA PRO A 111 -4.73 32.86 6.80
C PRO A 111 -5.91 33.59 6.15
N ALA A 112 -7.12 33.03 6.26
CA ALA A 112 -8.35 33.55 5.68
C ALA A 112 -8.75 34.97 6.16
N ASP A 113 -8.23 35.45 7.30
CA ASP A 113 -8.49 36.78 7.83
C ASP A 113 -7.62 37.88 7.18
N ARG A 114 -6.65 37.50 6.33
CA ARG A 114 -5.81 38.40 5.54
C ARG A 114 -6.43 38.58 4.16
N ALA A 115 -7.05 39.75 3.94
CA ALA A 115 -7.74 40.06 2.70
C ALA A 115 -6.83 40.00 1.46
N PHE A 116 -5.56 40.42 1.55
CA PHE A 116 -4.66 40.41 0.39
C PHE A 116 -3.40 39.59 0.62
N LEU A 117 -3.00 38.87 -0.43
CA LEU A 117 -1.66 38.33 -0.61
C LEU A 117 -1.00 39.08 -1.77
N GLU A 118 0.19 39.62 -1.51
CA GLU A 118 1.04 40.18 -2.55
C GLU A 118 2.36 39.43 -2.58
N ALA A 119 2.75 38.94 -3.75
CA ALA A 119 3.94 38.13 -3.94
C ALA A 119 4.75 38.59 -5.16
N ARG A 120 6.08 38.46 -5.06
CA ARG A 120 7.05 38.85 -6.09
C ARG A 120 8.10 37.77 -6.23
N LEU A 121 8.43 37.44 -7.48
CA LEU A 121 9.51 36.52 -7.80
C LEU A 121 10.35 37.09 -8.94
N ARG A 122 11.66 37.16 -8.72
CA ARG A 122 12.64 37.49 -9.76
C ARG A 122 13.07 36.21 -10.46
N PHE A 123 13.10 36.24 -11.79
CA PHE A 123 13.53 35.11 -12.61
C PHE A 123 14.40 35.60 -13.78
N SER A 124 15.31 34.75 -14.25
CA SER A 124 16.21 35.12 -15.35
C SER A 124 15.86 34.38 -16.64
N LEU A 125 15.87 35.10 -17.77
CA LEU A 125 15.66 34.52 -19.09
C LEU A 125 16.93 34.55 -19.95
N PRO A 126 17.15 33.54 -20.80
CA PRO A 126 18.24 33.56 -21.77
C PRO A 126 18.03 34.64 -22.84
N ARG A 127 19.02 34.85 -23.71
CA ARG A 127 18.92 35.81 -24.83
C ARG A 127 17.75 35.49 -25.78
N ARG A 128 17.40 34.21 -25.93
CA ARG A 128 16.25 33.78 -26.73
C ARG A 128 15.00 33.83 -25.86
N LEU A 129 14.21 34.87 -26.01
CA LEU A 129 12.98 35.08 -25.25
C LEU A 129 11.83 34.23 -25.80
N PRO A 130 10.88 33.81 -24.92
CA PRO A 130 9.67 33.16 -25.36
C PRO A 130 8.81 34.14 -26.16
N LYS A 131 8.15 33.62 -27.20
CA LYS A 131 7.21 34.35 -28.06
C LYS A 131 5.76 34.18 -27.63
N THR A 132 5.48 33.22 -26.75
CA THR A 132 4.18 33.02 -26.12
C THR A 132 4.41 32.62 -24.67
N LEU A 133 3.60 33.15 -23.77
CA LEU A 133 3.69 32.90 -22.33
C LEU A 133 2.32 32.46 -21.82
N ILE A 134 2.30 31.38 -21.04
CA ILE A 134 1.11 30.85 -20.38
C ILE A 134 1.26 31.07 -18.88
N VAL A 135 0.24 31.69 -18.28
CA VAL A 135 0.04 31.79 -16.84
C VAL A 135 -0.80 30.60 -16.42
N SER A 136 -0.24 29.73 -15.59
CA SER A 136 -1.00 28.64 -14.96
C SER A 136 -1.19 29.02 -13.50
N ILE A 137 -2.44 29.18 -13.06
CA ILE A 137 -2.75 29.80 -11.77
C ILE A 137 -3.95 29.14 -11.11
N ASP A 138 -3.79 28.86 -9.83
CA ASP A 138 -4.87 28.51 -8.91
C ASP A 138 -4.94 29.64 -7.91
N HIS A 139 -6.10 30.26 -7.76
CA HIS A 139 -6.21 31.40 -6.88
C HIS A 139 -7.61 31.54 -6.30
N ASP A 140 -7.62 32.15 -5.13
CA ASP A 140 -8.84 32.61 -4.50
C ASP A 140 -9.38 33.88 -5.17
N ASP A 141 -10.68 34.13 -5.03
CA ASP A 141 -11.45 35.29 -5.52
C ASP A 141 -10.76 36.13 -6.61
N ARG A 142 -10.16 37.29 -6.31
CA ARG A 142 -9.66 38.20 -7.35
C ARG A 142 -8.15 38.15 -7.48
N ALA A 143 -7.66 37.84 -8.67
CA ALA A 143 -6.24 37.77 -8.96
C ALA A 143 -5.82 38.78 -10.01
N LYS A 144 -4.65 39.38 -9.80
CA LYS A 144 -3.93 40.16 -10.81
C LYS A 144 -2.47 39.72 -10.83
N VAL A 145 -1.94 39.48 -12.02
CA VAL A 145 -0.55 39.08 -12.26
C VAL A 145 0.07 40.08 -13.21
N TRP A 146 1.25 40.59 -12.88
CA TRP A 146 2.04 41.46 -13.74
C TRP A 146 3.42 40.86 -14.03
N ILE A 147 3.96 41.21 -15.20
CA ILE A 147 5.31 40.87 -15.62
C ILE A 147 6.00 42.17 -15.97
N ASN A 148 7.10 42.45 -15.26
CA ASN A 148 7.84 43.71 -15.37
C ASN A 148 6.92 44.97 -15.30
N GLY A 149 5.90 44.94 -14.42
CA GLY A 149 4.92 46.02 -14.26
C GLY A 149 3.77 46.04 -15.27
N VAL A 150 3.75 45.15 -16.27
CA VAL A 150 2.67 45.06 -17.27
C VAL A 150 1.68 43.97 -16.88
N LEU A 151 0.38 44.29 -16.87
CA LEU A 151 -0.67 43.35 -16.48
C LEU A 151 -0.72 42.17 -17.47
N ALA A 152 -0.45 40.97 -16.96
CA ALA A 152 -0.37 39.72 -17.72
C ALA A 152 -1.66 38.90 -17.64
N TYR A 153 -2.32 38.89 -16.48
CA TYR A 153 -3.55 38.12 -16.22
C TYR A 153 -4.40 38.82 -15.15
N THR A 154 -5.72 38.69 -15.26
CA THR A 154 -6.67 39.15 -14.24
C THR A 154 -7.90 38.23 -14.18
N SER A 155 -8.46 38.05 -12.98
CA SER A 155 -9.74 37.39 -12.73
C SER A 155 -10.43 38.05 -11.53
N ASP A 156 -11.77 38.06 -11.55
CA ASP A 156 -12.61 38.60 -10.47
C ASP A 156 -13.35 37.49 -9.69
N GLU A 157 -13.09 36.22 -10.02
CA GLU A 157 -13.74 35.03 -9.42
C GLU A 157 -12.70 34.00 -8.97
N PHE A 158 -13.05 33.22 -7.95
CA PHE A 158 -12.34 32.02 -7.56
C PHE A 158 -12.13 31.08 -8.76
N ARG A 159 -10.88 30.64 -8.97
CA ARG A 159 -10.52 29.77 -10.10
C ARG A 159 -9.46 28.75 -9.69
N LEU A 160 -9.67 27.50 -10.11
CA LEU A 160 -8.69 26.42 -10.02
C LEU A 160 -8.38 25.84 -11.40
N HIS A 161 -7.17 25.33 -11.56
CA HIS A 161 -6.58 24.69 -12.73
C HIS A 161 -6.65 25.55 -14.00
N VAL A 162 -6.44 26.86 -13.85
CA VAL A 162 -6.45 27.79 -14.98
C VAL A 162 -5.13 27.72 -15.72
N HIS A 163 -5.21 27.64 -17.04
CA HIS A 163 -4.12 27.96 -17.95
C HIS A 163 -4.62 29.03 -18.91
N ALA A 164 -3.97 30.20 -18.91
CA ALA A 164 -4.37 31.34 -19.74
C ALA A 164 -3.15 31.93 -20.47
N PRO A 165 -3.31 32.42 -21.71
CA PRO A 165 -2.24 33.19 -22.34
C PRO A 165 -2.04 34.50 -21.58
N ALA A 166 -0.78 34.87 -21.35
CA ALA A 166 -0.47 36.22 -20.88
C ALA A 166 -0.82 37.25 -21.96
N SER A 167 -1.11 38.49 -21.54
CA SER A 167 -1.34 39.59 -22.48
C SER A 167 -0.15 39.76 -23.45
N PRO A 168 -0.38 40.10 -24.73
CA PRO A 168 0.68 40.37 -25.69
C PRO A 168 1.68 41.43 -25.18
N GLU A 169 1.20 42.43 -24.45
CA GLU A 169 2.00 43.50 -23.86
C GLU A 169 2.95 42.94 -22.79
N ALA A 170 2.48 42.03 -21.93
CA ALA A 170 3.31 41.38 -20.92
C ALA A 170 4.38 40.46 -21.56
N VAL A 171 4.04 39.77 -22.66
CA VAL A 171 5.03 38.98 -23.42
C VAL A 171 6.10 39.89 -24.03
N ALA A 172 5.70 41.04 -24.60
CA ALA A 172 6.61 42.02 -25.17
C ALA A 172 7.49 42.72 -24.11
N ALA A 173 7.05 42.76 -22.85
CA ALA A 173 7.79 43.33 -21.74
C ALA A 173 8.93 42.43 -21.20
N LEU A 174 9.01 41.16 -21.65
CA LEU A 174 10.09 40.26 -21.26
C LEU A 174 11.43 40.74 -21.80
N ARG A 175 12.49 40.57 -21.00
CA ARG A 175 13.87 40.94 -21.35
C ARG A 175 14.84 39.80 -21.05
N ALA A 176 15.98 39.80 -21.75
CA ALA A 176 17.06 38.88 -21.43
C ALA A 176 17.68 39.26 -20.09
N GLY A 177 18.07 38.27 -19.28
CA GLY A 177 18.49 38.51 -17.90
C GLY A 177 17.29 38.60 -16.95
N GLU A 178 17.41 39.45 -15.93
CA GLU A 178 16.44 39.51 -14.83
C GLU A 178 15.08 40.10 -15.23
N ASN A 179 14.02 39.40 -14.88
CA ASN A 179 12.62 39.81 -14.96
C ASN A 179 11.97 39.63 -13.58
N VAL A 180 10.78 40.20 -13.42
CA VAL A 180 9.98 40.00 -12.21
C VAL A 180 8.54 39.72 -12.56
N VAL A 181 7.96 38.72 -11.88
CA VAL A 181 6.52 38.50 -11.83
C VAL A 181 6.01 38.96 -10.48
N THR A 182 4.91 39.70 -10.48
CA THR A 182 4.23 40.16 -9.27
C THR A 182 2.78 39.75 -9.29
N VAL A 183 2.22 39.45 -8.13
CA VAL A 183 0.85 38.96 -7.97
C VAL A 183 0.18 39.69 -6.83
N ARG A 184 -1.11 40.02 -7.01
CA ARG A 184 -2.03 40.42 -5.93
C ARG A 184 -3.25 39.53 -6.00
N ILE A 185 -3.53 38.83 -4.90
CA ILE A 185 -4.77 38.09 -4.70
C ILE A 185 -5.57 38.81 -3.61
N HIS A 186 -6.87 39.02 -3.84
CA HIS A 186 -7.81 39.54 -2.86
C HIS A 186 -8.82 38.46 -2.52
N ASN A 187 -8.70 37.88 -1.32
CA ASN A 187 -9.69 37.00 -0.71
C ASN A 187 -10.81 37.88 -0.12
N THR A 188 -12.03 37.74 -0.65
CA THR A 188 -13.22 38.48 -0.21
C THR A 188 -14.02 37.74 0.86
N GLY A 189 -13.64 36.49 1.16
CA GLY A 189 -14.11 35.67 2.27
C GLY A 189 -14.02 34.17 1.97
N GLY A 190 -13.78 33.36 3.00
CA GLY A 190 -13.65 31.91 2.85
C GLY A 190 -12.19 31.44 2.88
N ALA A 191 -11.94 30.24 2.34
CA ALA A 191 -10.61 29.63 2.35
C ALA A 191 -9.69 30.30 1.32
N SER A 192 -8.48 30.64 1.72
CA SER A 192 -7.47 31.28 0.88
C SER A 192 -6.57 30.29 0.19
N PHE A 193 -6.29 30.51 -1.09
CA PHE A 193 -5.34 29.70 -1.87
C PHE A 193 -4.67 30.50 -2.99
N PHE A 194 -3.38 30.25 -3.25
CA PHE A 194 -2.65 30.78 -4.39
C PHE A 194 -1.47 29.88 -4.80
N ASP A 195 -1.44 29.46 -6.07
CA ASP A 195 -0.29 28.86 -6.73
C ASP A 195 -0.15 29.40 -8.15
N LEU A 196 1.07 29.50 -8.66
CA LEU A 196 1.34 30.02 -10.00
C LEU A 196 2.59 29.37 -10.63
N ALA A 197 2.45 29.02 -11.91
CA ALA A 197 3.54 28.70 -12.80
C ALA A 197 3.53 29.58 -14.06
N LEU A 198 4.71 29.86 -14.61
CA LEU A 198 4.88 30.52 -15.90
C LEU A 198 5.54 29.56 -16.88
N THR A 199 4.89 29.33 -18.03
CA THR A 199 5.43 28.51 -19.12
C THR A 199 5.66 29.37 -20.36
N GLY A 200 6.90 29.38 -20.86
CA GLY A 200 7.28 30.07 -22.08
C GLY A 200 7.40 29.12 -23.28
N TRP A 201 7.04 29.62 -24.46
CA TRP A 201 7.21 28.92 -25.72
C TRP A 201 8.04 29.76 -26.70
N ASP A 202 9.06 29.18 -27.30
CA ASP A 202 9.98 29.83 -28.25
C ASP A 202 9.32 30.16 -29.60
N ARG A 203 8.11 29.63 -29.84
CA ARG A 203 7.29 29.88 -31.02
C ARG A 203 6.09 30.74 -30.66
N ALA A 204 5.70 31.61 -31.59
CA ALA A 204 4.42 32.28 -31.52
C ALA A 204 3.34 31.32 -32.01
N PHE A 205 2.20 31.29 -31.33
CA PHE A 205 1.02 30.56 -31.79
C PHE A 205 0.06 31.54 -32.46
N LYS A 206 -0.51 31.14 -33.60
CA LYS A 206 -1.56 31.93 -34.27
C LYS A 206 -2.84 31.98 -33.43
N ASP A 207 -3.14 30.87 -32.77
CA ASP A 207 -4.24 30.72 -31.82
C ASP A 207 -3.62 30.46 -30.42
N PRO A 208 -3.73 31.41 -29.48
CA PRO A 208 -3.22 31.25 -28.12
C PRO A 208 -3.81 30.03 -27.39
N GLU A 209 -5.04 29.61 -27.72
CA GLU A 209 -5.68 28.44 -27.12
C GLU A 209 -4.95 27.13 -27.48
N GLN A 210 -4.25 27.09 -28.61
CA GLN A 210 -3.38 25.96 -28.93
C GLN A 210 -2.23 25.83 -27.91
N ALA A 211 -1.62 26.94 -27.51
CA ALA A 211 -0.54 26.95 -26.51
C ALA A 211 -1.04 26.55 -25.12
N VAL A 212 -2.24 27.04 -24.75
CA VAL A 212 -2.94 26.65 -23.52
C VAL A 212 -3.18 25.14 -23.50
N ARG A 213 -3.76 24.59 -24.58
CA ARG A 213 -4.07 23.15 -24.68
C ARG A 213 -2.82 22.29 -24.56
N LEU A 214 -1.75 22.61 -25.31
CA LEU A 214 -0.47 21.87 -25.25
C LEU A 214 0.16 21.93 -23.85
N THR A 215 0.10 23.08 -23.18
CA THR A 215 0.62 23.24 -21.81
C THR A 215 -0.16 22.34 -20.86
N ARG A 216 -1.50 22.40 -20.90
CA ARG A 216 -2.39 21.55 -20.10
C ARG A 216 -2.15 20.06 -20.34
N GLU A 217 -1.97 19.64 -21.60
CA GLU A 217 -1.71 18.23 -21.94
C GLU A 217 -0.41 17.70 -21.34
N LEU A 218 0.66 18.49 -21.40
CA LEU A 218 1.96 18.15 -20.82
C LEU A 218 1.91 18.12 -19.29
N ASP A 219 1.30 19.12 -18.67
CA ASP A 219 1.19 19.18 -17.20
C ASP A 219 0.29 18.07 -16.66
N ALA A 220 -0.77 17.72 -17.39
CA ALA A 220 -1.61 16.58 -17.08
C ALA A 220 -0.85 15.24 -17.23
N ALA A 221 0.08 15.13 -18.18
CA ALA A 221 0.93 13.94 -18.33
C ALA A 221 1.87 13.78 -17.12
N ALA A 222 2.52 14.86 -16.67
CA ALA A 222 3.33 14.87 -15.46
C ALA A 222 2.51 14.54 -14.21
N THR A 223 1.31 15.11 -14.08
CA THR A 223 0.37 14.82 -12.99
C THR A 223 -0.06 13.35 -12.99
N ARG A 224 -0.27 12.74 -14.15
CA ARG A 224 -0.56 11.29 -14.25
C ARG A 224 0.61 10.46 -13.73
N VAL A 225 1.85 10.76 -14.13
CA VAL A 225 3.04 10.09 -13.58
C VAL A 225 3.11 10.26 -12.07
N ARG A 226 2.87 11.48 -11.57
CA ARG A 226 2.86 11.81 -10.14
C ARG A 226 1.88 10.94 -9.35
N ASN A 227 0.61 10.95 -9.77
CA ASN A 227 -0.46 10.17 -9.14
C ASN A 227 -0.19 8.68 -9.26
N ASP A 228 0.42 8.25 -10.36
CA ASP A 228 0.66 6.84 -10.59
C ASP A 228 1.77 6.26 -9.72
N MET A 229 2.79 7.05 -9.39
CA MET A 229 3.93 6.60 -8.61
C MET A 229 3.74 6.78 -7.11
N PHE A 230 2.83 7.64 -6.65
CA PHE A 230 2.58 7.88 -5.21
C PHE A 230 1.13 7.64 -4.80
N PRO A 231 0.67 6.37 -4.84
CA PRO A 231 -0.59 5.97 -4.25
C PRO A 231 -0.54 5.99 -2.71
N GLY A 232 -1.71 5.94 -2.07
CA GLY A 232 -1.86 6.00 -0.60
C GLY A 232 -1.23 4.84 0.17
N PHE A 233 -1.14 3.64 -0.42
CA PHE A 233 -0.51 2.48 0.21
C PHE A 233 0.95 2.32 -0.23
N ARG A 234 1.87 2.24 0.73
CA ARG A 234 3.28 1.90 0.52
C ARG A 234 3.81 1.16 1.72
N ALA A 235 4.46 0.02 1.49
CA ALA A 235 5.09 -0.81 2.50
C ALA A 235 5.86 -0.02 3.58
N GLY A 236 5.81 -0.55 4.82
CA GLY A 236 6.50 0.03 5.97
C GLY A 236 8.03 -0.07 5.84
N PRO A 237 8.77 0.90 6.42
CA PRO A 237 10.23 0.98 6.28
C PRO A 237 10.98 0.08 7.28
N TYR A 238 11.01 -1.22 7.03
CA TYR A 238 11.73 -2.18 7.89
C TYR A 238 12.33 -3.33 7.07
N VAL A 239 13.29 -4.04 7.67
CA VAL A 239 13.86 -5.29 7.16
C VAL A 239 13.64 -6.36 8.23
N CYS A 240 12.86 -7.40 7.92
CA CYS A 240 12.69 -8.56 8.78
C CYS A 240 13.74 -9.62 8.46
N GLU A 241 14.19 -10.35 9.49
CA GLU A 241 15.16 -11.45 9.31
C GLU A 241 14.65 -12.51 8.32
N GLY A 242 13.35 -12.84 8.39
CA GLY A 242 12.72 -13.78 7.46
C GLY A 242 12.68 -13.34 5.99
N GLN A 243 13.02 -12.09 5.68
CA GLN A 243 13.11 -11.58 4.30
C GLN A 243 14.52 -11.68 3.72
N LEU A 244 15.52 -11.99 4.55
CA LEU A 244 16.91 -12.08 4.11
C LEU A 244 17.18 -13.38 3.35
N ASP A 245 18.25 -13.38 2.56
CA ASP A 245 18.79 -14.61 1.97
C ASP A 245 19.44 -15.51 3.03
N ALA A 246 19.77 -16.75 2.65
CA ALA A 246 20.31 -17.75 3.58
C ALA A 246 21.62 -17.32 4.26
N ASP A 247 22.39 -16.42 3.64
CA ASP A 247 23.63 -15.86 4.19
C ASP A 247 23.39 -14.60 5.03
N HIS A 248 22.14 -14.15 5.16
CA HIS A 248 21.72 -12.96 5.88
C HIS A 248 22.43 -11.68 5.40
N ARG A 249 22.72 -11.56 4.10
CA ARG A 249 23.49 -10.42 3.55
C ARG A 249 22.60 -9.39 2.87
N ARG A 250 21.48 -9.82 2.33
CA ARG A 250 20.57 -8.98 1.53
C ARG A 250 19.16 -9.53 1.58
N LEU A 251 18.20 -8.75 1.10
CA LEU A 251 16.84 -9.22 0.90
C LEU A 251 16.82 -10.32 -0.18
N ALA A 252 16.18 -11.45 0.12
CA ALA A 252 16.05 -12.58 -0.81
C ALA A 252 15.22 -12.22 -2.06
N ARG A 253 14.39 -11.18 -1.97
CA ARG A 253 13.58 -10.67 -3.07
C ARG A 253 13.72 -9.15 -3.18
N PRO A 254 13.91 -8.62 -4.39
CA PRO A 254 14.12 -7.19 -4.58
C PRO A 254 12.85 -6.33 -4.41
N GLY A 255 11.70 -6.93 -4.10
CA GLY A 255 10.40 -6.24 -4.03
C GLY A 255 9.80 -5.98 -5.41
N ILE A 256 8.63 -5.34 -5.43
CA ILE A 256 7.87 -5.01 -6.64
C ILE A 256 7.58 -3.51 -6.77
N ASP A 257 8.02 -2.68 -5.83
CA ASP A 257 7.85 -1.23 -5.89
C ASP A 257 9.11 -0.57 -6.45
N PHE A 258 8.97 0.17 -7.54
CA PHE A 258 10.08 0.89 -8.15
C PHE A 258 10.73 1.90 -7.19
N ARG A 259 9.94 2.53 -6.32
CA ARG A 259 10.41 3.53 -5.36
C ARG A 259 11.33 2.94 -4.29
N ASP A 260 11.15 1.65 -3.99
CA ASP A 260 11.88 0.97 -2.93
C ASP A 260 13.15 0.28 -3.46
N LEU A 261 13.31 0.10 -4.78
CA LEU A 261 14.49 -0.56 -5.37
C LEU A 261 15.83 0.05 -4.91
N PRO A 262 16.02 1.39 -4.85
CA PRO A 262 17.26 1.96 -4.34
C PRO A 262 17.54 1.56 -2.88
N ALA A 263 16.50 1.50 -2.04
CA ALA A 263 16.64 1.12 -0.64
C ALA A 263 16.98 -0.38 -0.51
N VAL A 264 16.32 -1.23 -1.30
CA VAL A 264 16.63 -2.67 -1.40
C VAL A 264 18.09 -2.91 -1.76
N ILE A 265 18.60 -2.21 -2.78
CA ILE A 265 20.02 -2.27 -3.17
C ILE A 265 20.91 -1.73 -2.04
N GLY A 266 20.49 -0.64 -1.41
CA GLY A 266 21.13 -0.05 -0.25
C GLY A 266 21.13 -0.92 1.00
N PHE A 267 20.30 -1.96 1.08
CA PHE A 267 20.30 -2.96 2.15
C PHE A 267 21.11 -4.22 1.82
N ASP A 268 21.72 -4.31 0.63
CA ASP A 268 22.65 -5.38 0.29
C ASP A 268 24.03 -5.15 0.95
N LEU A 269 24.26 -5.81 2.07
CA LEU A 269 25.51 -5.71 2.84
C LEU A 269 26.68 -6.43 2.15
N ALA A 270 26.44 -7.34 1.20
CA ALA A 270 27.50 -7.95 0.40
C ALA A 270 28.20 -6.91 -0.50
N LEU A 271 27.51 -5.80 -0.82
CA LEU A 271 28.11 -4.67 -1.53
C LEU A 271 29.12 -3.87 -0.68
N ALA A 272 29.17 -4.05 0.64
CA ALA A 272 30.10 -3.34 1.50
C ALA A 272 31.55 -3.83 1.34
N THR A 273 31.73 -5.11 0.96
CA THR A 273 33.05 -5.74 0.77
C THR A 273 33.48 -5.76 -0.69
N SER A 274 32.56 -5.53 -1.63
CA SER A 274 32.84 -5.41 -3.06
C SER A 274 32.99 -3.95 -3.48
N SER A 275 34.08 -3.65 -4.19
CA SER A 275 34.28 -2.35 -4.84
C SER A 275 34.41 -2.58 -6.33
N GLY A 276 33.62 -1.88 -7.14
CA GLY A 276 33.69 -1.99 -8.60
C GLY A 276 32.32 -2.06 -9.27
N ALA A 277 32.30 -2.61 -10.48
CA ALA A 277 31.11 -2.69 -11.31
C ALA A 277 30.07 -3.65 -10.70
N ILE A 278 28.82 -3.20 -10.64
CA ILE A 278 27.68 -3.99 -10.18
C ILE A 278 26.54 -3.91 -11.18
N ALA A 279 25.73 -4.96 -11.23
CA ALA A 279 24.53 -5.03 -12.05
C ALA A 279 23.49 -5.89 -11.36
N GLY A 280 22.22 -5.67 -11.70
CA GLY A 280 21.12 -6.47 -11.18
C GLY A 280 19.83 -6.22 -11.95
N GLU A 281 18.81 -6.98 -11.60
CA GLU A 281 17.48 -6.84 -12.17
C GLU A 281 16.39 -7.20 -11.17
N ALA A 282 15.23 -6.58 -11.34
CA ALA A 282 13.98 -6.90 -10.69
C ALA A 282 12.92 -7.14 -11.77
N LYS A 283 12.24 -8.28 -11.70
CA LYS A 283 11.22 -8.67 -12.69
C LYS A 283 9.83 -8.23 -12.25
N ARG A 284 9.01 -7.78 -13.20
CA ARG A 284 7.61 -7.40 -12.97
C ARG A 284 7.44 -6.38 -11.83
N VAL A 285 8.30 -5.38 -11.80
CA VAL A 285 8.15 -4.22 -10.92
C VAL A 285 6.87 -3.48 -11.34
N TYR A 286 6.03 -3.21 -10.36
CA TYR A 286 4.70 -2.63 -10.55
C TYR A 286 4.80 -1.34 -11.37
N ARG A 287 4.01 -1.25 -12.45
CA ARG A 287 3.97 -0.18 -13.46
C ARG A 287 5.22 0.03 -14.31
N MET A 288 6.34 -0.63 -13.99
CA MET A 288 7.62 -0.42 -14.66
C MET A 288 8.05 -1.60 -15.53
N GLY A 289 7.39 -2.76 -15.44
CA GLY A 289 7.81 -3.97 -16.13
C GLY A 289 9.07 -4.57 -15.53
N ASP A 290 10.00 -5.04 -16.35
CA ASP A 290 11.31 -5.51 -15.88
C ASP A 290 12.27 -4.33 -15.74
N VAL A 291 12.93 -4.21 -14.59
CA VAL A 291 13.88 -3.12 -14.30
C VAL A 291 15.27 -3.72 -14.16
N ALA A 292 16.20 -3.23 -14.97
CA ALA A 292 17.61 -3.61 -14.88
C ALA A 292 18.44 -2.38 -14.50
N TRP A 293 19.53 -2.61 -13.78
CA TRP A 293 20.47 -1.57 -13.41
C TRP A 293 21.91 -2.02 -13.60
N ARG A 294 22.79 -1.07 -13.91
CA ARG A 294 24.25 -1.26 -14.00
C ARG A 294 24.96 -0.03 -13.49
N GLY A 295 26.10 -0.22 -12.85
CA GLY A 295 26.90 0.91 -12.38
C GLY A 295 28.02 0.44 -11.47
N LYS A 296 28.28 1.17 -10.38
CA LYS A 296 29.40 0.90 -9.48
C LYS A 296 29.04 1.12 -8.01
N ALA A 297 29.57 0.25 -7.16
CA ALA A 297 29.67 0.49 -5.73
C ALA A 297 31.08 1.05 -5.43
N LEU A 298 31.14 2.25 -4.86
CA LEU A 298 32.40 2.82 -4.40
C LEU A 298 32.87 2.11 -3.12
N PRO A 299 34.17 2.15 -2.79
CA PRO A 299 34.65 1.63 -1.51
C PRO A 299 33.99 2.36 -0.33
N VAL A 300 33.77 1.63 0.77
CA VAL A 300 33.43 2.25 2.06
C VAL A 300 34.58 3.15 2.49
N ASP A 301 34.28 4.41 2.79
CA ASP A 301 35.25 5.41 3.22
C ASP A 301 35.63 5.27 4.70
N ALA A 302 36.58 6.08 5.15
CA ALA A 302 37.07 6.06 6.53
C ALA A 302 36.01 6.46 7.58
N THR A 303 34.90 7.07 7.16
CA THR A 303 33.78 7.46 8.02
C THR A 303 32.68 6.40 8.06
N GLY A 304 32.86 5.28 7.34
CA GLY A 304 31.88 4.21 7.24
C GLY A 304 30.76 4.49 6.23
N VAL A 305 30.95 5.44 5.32
CA VAL A 305 29.97 5.80 4.28
C VAL A 305 30.34 5.12 2.96
N GLN A 306 29.32 4.65 2.24
CA GLN A 306 29.44 4.10 0.91
C GLN A 306 28.44 4.75 -0.04
N ARG A 307 28.91 5.07 -1.25
CA ARG A 307 28.08 5.56 -2.35
C ARG A 307 27.97 4.54 -3.47
N ILE A 308 26.77 4.36 -3.99
CA ILE A 308 26.42 3.47 -5.09
C ILE A 308 25.73 4.30 -6.17
N GLU A 309 26.19 4.16 -7.40
CA GLU A 309 25.71 4.91 -8.58
C GLU A 309 25.30 3.92 -9.66
N LEU A 310 24.06 4.03 -10.14
CA LEU A 310 23.45 3.06 -11.06
C LEU A 310 22.66 3.76 -12.15
N ASP A 311 22.90 3.38 -13.40
CA ASP A 311 22.01 3.67 -14.52
C ASP A 311 20.89 2.61 -14.56
N VAL A 312 19.68 3.04 -14.88
CA VAL A 312 18.47 2.22 -14.78
C VAL A 312 17.73 2.19 -16.10
N GLN A 313 17.28 1.00 -16.49
CA GLN A 313 16.50 0.79 -17.71
C GLN A 313 15.29 -0.09 -17.43
N CYS A 314 14.15 0.31 -17.98
CA CYS A 314 12.92 -0.48 -17.95
C CYS A 314 12.70 -1.21 -19.29
N ALA A 315 12.19 -2.43 -19.21
CA ALA A 315 11.85 -3.26 -20.36
C ALA A 315 10.44 -3.86 -20.20
N PRO A 316 9.78 -4.23 -21.30
CA PRO A 316 8.54 -5.00 -21.23
C PRO A 316 8.76 -6.28 -20.41
N PRO A 317 7.81 -6.67 -19.53
CA PRO A 317 7.98 -7.84 -18.69
C PRO A 317 8.15 -9.10 -19.55
N ALA A 318 9.20 -9.86 -19.25
CA ALA A 318 9.47 -11.12 -19.91
C ALA A 318 8.45 -12.21 -19.51
N PRO A 319 7.98 -13.04 -20.46
CA PRO A 319 7.22 -14.23 -20.12
C PRO A 319 8.09 -15.18 -19.29
N ARG A 320 7.46 -15.89 -18.35
CA ARG A 320 8.08 -17.04 -17.68
C ARG A 320 7.58 -18.33 -18.37
N ASP A 321 7.50 -19.44 -17.65
CA ASP A 321 6.89 -20.70 -18.11
C ASP A 321 5.35 -20.64 -18.16
N GLU A 322 4.80 -19.52 -18.62
CA GLU A 322 3.37 -19.22 -18.64
C GLU A 322 2.81 -19.26 -20.07
N ASP A 323 1.49 -19.51 -20.17
CA ASP A 323 0.78 -19.44 -21.45
C ASP A 323 0.87 -18.04 -22.09
N LYS A 324 1.04 -17.98 -23.41
CA LYS A 324 1.17 -16.71 -24.14
C LYS A 324 -0.04 -15.79 -23.93
N ARG A 325 -1.27 -16.35 -23.92
CA ARG A 325 -2.49 -15.56 -23.71
C ARG A 325 -2.59 -15.07 -22.27
N TYR A 326 -2.06 -15.82 -21.31
CA TYR A 326 -1.94 -15.36 -19.93
C TYR A 326 -1.02 -14.14 -19.84
N VAL A 327 0.15 -14.22 -20.46
CA VAL A 327 1.12 -13.13 -20.49
C VAL A 327 0.50 -11.88 -21.13
N GLU A 328 -0.17 -12.02 -22.27
CA GLU A 328 -0.85 -10.89 -22.94
C GLU A 328 -1.98 -10.30 -22.10
N ARG A 329 -2.77 -11.14 -21.41
CA ARG A 329 -3.94 -10.69 -20.64
C ARG A 329 -3.61 -10.11 -19.27
N PHE A 330 -2.56 -10.57 -18.60
CA PHE A 330 -2.31 -10.23 -17.19
C PHE A 330 -0.90 -9.68 -16.90
N VAL A 331 0.09 -9.92 -17.77
CA VAL A 331 1.49 -9.55 -17.51
C VAL A 331 1.92 -8.36 -18.35
N ARG A 332 1.56 -8.31 -19.64
CA ARG A 332 1.88 -7.21 -20.56
C ARG A 332 0.74 -6.20 -20.69
N THR A 333 0.04 -5.95 -19.58
CA THR A 333 -1.05 -4.97 -19.52
C THR A 333 -0.52 -3.59 -19.18
N GLY A 334 -1.34 -2.57 -19.46
CA GLY A 334 -1.06 -1.19 -19.05
C GLY A 334 -1.01 -0.99 -17.53
N ASP A 335 -1.41 -1.98 -16.72
CA ASP A 335 -1.31 -1.94 -15.26
C ASP A 335 0.06 -2.41 -14.74
N VAL A 336 0.71 -3.35 -15.45
CA VAL A 336 2.02 -3.89 -15.07
C VAL A 336 3.16 -3.10 -15.72
N TRP A 337 3.00 -2.71 -16.99
CA TRP A 337 3.98 -1.94 -17.74
C TRP A 337 3.31 -0.66 -18.25
N THR A 338 3.20 0.31 -17.35
CA THR A 338 2.55 1.59 -17.60
C THR A 338 3.54 2.63 -18.09
N HIS A 339 4.73 2.64 -17.47
CA HIS A 339 5.74 3.68 -17.61
C HIS A 339 7.07 3.09 -18.07
N ARG A 340 7.79 3.88 -18.87
CA ARG A 340 9.21 3.72 -19.13
C ARG A 340 9.97 4.78 -18.35
N PHE A 341 11.15 4.43 -17.87
CA PHE A 341 12.05 5.33 -17.17
C PHE A 341 13.44 5.23 -17.77
N ASP A 342 14.07 6.39 -17.92
CA ASP A 342 15.47 6.55 -18.30
C ASP A 342 16.10 7.50 -17.29
N GLY A 343 17.08 7.02 -16.54
CA GLY A 343 17.64 7.76 -15.42
C GLY A 343 18.54 6.92 -14.54
N SER A 344 18.74 7.38 -13.32
CA SER A 344 19.70 6.79 -12.39
C SER A 344 19.14 6.61 -10.98
N PHE A 345 19.75 5.67 -10.27
CA PHE A 345 19.67 5.58 -8.82
C PHE A 345 21.01 5.98 -8.20
N VAL A 346 20.93 6.76 -7.13
CA VAL A 346 22.07 7.03 -6.25
C VAL A 346 21.69 6.64 -4.83
N VAL A 347 22.56 5.86 -4.20
CA VAL A 347 22.40 5.47 -2.79
C VAL A 347 23.65 5.90 -2.05
N GLU A 348 23.47 6.64 -0.96
CA GLU A 348 24.53 6.97 -0.01
C GLU A 348 24.14 6.41 1.35
N ARG A 349 24.93 5.47 1.88
CA ARG A 349 24.59 4.72 3.10
C ARG A 349 25.75 4.70 4.08
N ARG A 350 25.42 4.69 5.37
CA ARG A 350 26.35 4.55 6.49
C ARG A 350 26.07 3.25 7.22
N PHE A 351 27.11 2.52 7.60
CA PHE A 351 26.97 1.27 8.34
C PHE A 351 27.09 1.47 9.85
N ASP A 352 26.39 0.62 10.59
CA ASP A 352 26.58 0.34 12.01
C ASP A 352 27.20 -1.07 12.14
N PRO A 353 28.54 -1.19 12.28
CA PRO A 353 29.22 -2.48 12.37
C PRO A 353 28.89 -3.25 13.65
N GLU A 354 28.61 -2.54 14.74
CA GLU A 354 28.26 -3.16 16.02
C GLU A 354 26.93 -3.90 15.88
N ARG A 355 25.93 -3.20 15.35
CA ARG A 355 24.58 -3.72 15.11
C ARG A 355 24.44 -4.52 13.81
N GLY A 356 25.46 -4.55 12.96
CA GLY A 356 25.43 -5.26 11.67
C GLY A 356 24.27 -4.79 10.79
N ALA A 357 24.16 -3.47 10.59
CA ALA A 357 23.04 -2.85 9.90
C ALA A 357 23.47 -1.59 9.14
N VAL A 358 22.56 -1.05 8.32
CA VAL A 358 22.68 0.31 7.78
C VAL A 358 22.14 1.27 8.84
N SER A 359 22.95 2.22 9.32
CA SER A 359 22.51 3.19 10.34
C SER A 359 21.67 4.31 9.74
N SER A 360 22.05 4.76 8.54
CA SER A 360 21.38 5.82 7.81
C SER A 360 21.62 5.67 6.31
N MET A 361 20.65 6.03 5.49
CA MET A 361 20.76 5.96 4.05
C MET A 361 19.95 7.08 3.38
N ARG A 362 20.54 7.68 2.35
CA ARG A 362 19.85 8.56 1.41
C ARG A 362 19.72 7.86 0.07
N THR A 363 18.51 7.76 -0.43
CA THR A 363 18.21 7.27 -1.78
C THR A 363 17.81 8.45 -2.67
N ARG A 364 18.23 8.40 -3.93
CA ARG A 364 17.81 9.33 -4.98
C ARG A 364 17.46 8.55 -6.24
N ILE A 365 16.28 8.81 -6.77
CA ILE A 365 15.87 8.42 -8.12
C ILE A 365 15.76 9.71 -8.92
N GLU A 366 16.43 9.80 -10.06
CA GLU A 366 16.27 10.93 -10.96
C GLU A 366 16.31 10.50 -12.42
N GLY A 367 15.42 11.07 -13.23
CA GLY A 367 15.35 10.75 -14.65
C GLY A 367 14.11 11.27 -15.34
N SER A 368 13.87 10.76 -16.53
CA SER A 368 12.72 11.05 -17.36
C SER A 368 11.78 9.84 -17.38
N MET A 369 10.49 10.07 -17.06
CA MET A 369 9.46 9.03 -17.05
C MET A 369 8.34 9.36 -18.04
N ALA A 370 7.92 8.41 -18.85
CA ALA A 370 6.80 8.59 -19.78
C ALA A 370 5.95 7.32 -19.83
N ARG A 371 4.69 7.43 -20.27
CA ARG A 371 3.89 6.23 -20.55
C ARG A 371 4.51 5.42 -21.69
N VAL A 372 4.30 4.12 -21.67
CA VAL A 372 4.81 3.22 -22.73
C VAL A 372 4.04 3.37 -24.04
N SER A 373 2.77 3.77 -23.96
CA SER A 373 1.84 3.89 -25.08
C SER A 373 0.85 5.06 -24.89
N GLY A 374 0.11 5.39 -25.95
CA GLY A 374 -0.81 6.53 -25.99
C GLY A 374 -0.11 7.87 -26.21
N ASP A 375 -0.88 8.97 -26.20
CA ASP A 375 -0.37 10.31 -26.50
C ASP A 375 0.74 10.76 -25.53
N ASP A 376 0.67 10.29 -24.27
CA ASP A 376 1.67 10.61 -23.26
C ASP A 376 3.00 9.89 -23.46
N ALA A 377 3.07 8.91 -24.37
CA ALA A 377 4.33 8.28 -24.73
C ALA A 377 5.32 9.27 -25.38
N ALA A 378 4.86 10.41 -25.89
CA ALA A 378 5.71 11.47 -26.40
C ALA A 378 5.94 12.61 -25.38
N ARG A 379 5.38 12.51 -24.17
CA ARG A 379 5.34 13.59 -23.16
C ARG A 379 5.99 13.13 -21.84
N PRO A 380 7.34 13.06 -21.78
CA PRO A 380 8.01 12.66 -20.55
C PRO A 380 7.82 13.69 -19.44
N ALA A 381 7.80 13.22 -18.20
CA ALA A 381 7.91 14.00 -16.98
C ALA A 381 9.34 13.88 -16.42
N GLU A 382 9.88 14.98 -15.90
CA GLU A 382 11.05 14.95 -15.02
C GLU A 382 10.62 14.34 -13.69
N PHE A 383 11.26 13.25 -13.30
CA PHE A 383 10.97 12.51 -12.07
C PHE A 383 12.15 12.60 -11.11
N VAL A 384 11.90 13.08 -9.90
CA VAL A 384 12.88 13.10 -8.81
C VAL A 384 12.22 12.61 -7.53
N LEU A 385 12.84 11.62 -6.88
CA LEU A 385 12.50 11.17 -5.55
C LEU A 385 13.76 11.11 -4.70
N VAL A 386 13.79 11.79 -3.56
CA VAL A 386 14.86 11.73 -2.57
C VAL A 386 14.28 11.37 -1.22
N GLU A 387 14.84 10.34 -0.60
CA GLU A 387 14.38 9.86 0.71
C GLU A 387 15.55 9.61 1.65
N ASP A 388 15.36 9.98 2.91
CA ASP A 388 16.25 9.60 4.00
C ASP A 388 15.63 8.43 4.77
N TRP A 389 16.47 7.49 5.19
CA TRP A 389 16.15 6.30 5.94
C TRP A 389 17.08 6.24 7.15
N ASP A 390 16.55 6.31 8.36
CA ASP A 390 17.35 6.34 9.58
C ASP A 390 16.95 5.20 10.51
N LEU A 391 17.92 4.40 10.96
CA LEU A 391 17.67 3.23 11.79
C LEU A 391 17.12 3.67 13.15
N LEU A 392 15.88 3.26 13.44
CA LEU A 392 15.25 3.46 14.74
C LEU A 392 15.75 2.43 15.76
N GLY A 393 15.93 1.19 15.32
CA GLY A 393 16.45 0.12 16.16
C GLY A 393 16.34 -1.26 15.53
N ILE A 394 16.92 -2.24 16.22
CA ILE A 394 16.77 -3.66 15.89
C ILE A 394 16.07 -4.33 17.06
N ARG A 395 14.97 -5.04 16.77
CA ARG A 395 14.18 -5.74 17.79
C ARG A 395 14.20 -7.24 17.62
N ALA A 396 14.01 -7.93 18.73
CA ALA A 396 13.83 -9.37 18.77
C ALA A 396 12.33 -9.70 18.75
N GLY A 397 11.81 -10.06 17.57
CA GLY A 397 10.44 -10.52 17.34
C GLY A 397 9.37 -9.83 18.19
N ARG A 398 8.47 -10.64 18.76
CA ARG A 398 7.30 -10.19 19.52
C ARG A 398 7.66 -9.89 20.99
N ASP A 399 8.43 -8.85 21.22
CA ASP A 399 8.74 -8.35 22.57
C ASP A 399 7.53 -7.64 23.24
N VAL A 400 7.69 -7.25 24.51
CA VAL A 400 6.63 -6.56 25.30
C VAL A 400 6.24 -5.22 24.67
N ALA A 401 7.22 -4.47 24.16
CA ALA A 401 6.97 -3.15 23.55
C ALA A 401 6.17 -3.29 22.25
N PHE A 402 6.47 -4.30 21.44
CA PHE A 402 5.71 -4.66 20.25
C PHE A 402 4.26 -5.03 20.61
N GLY A 403 4.06 -5.83 21.66
CA GLY A 403 2.72 -6.15 22.16
C GLY A 403 1.93 -4.90 22.55
N GLU A 404 2.57 -3.91 23.17
CA GLU A 404 1.94 -2.62 23.49
C GLU A 404 1.61 -1.80 22.24
N GLN A 405 2.49 -1.77 21.24
CA GLN A 405 2.24 -1.11 19.96
C GLN A 405 1.04 -1.72 19.23
N VAL A 406 0.97 -3.05 19.16
CA VAL A 406 -0.17 -3.78 18.60
C VAL A 406 -1.46 -3.41 19.33
N ARG A 407 -1.46 -3.43 20.68
CA ARG A 407 -2.63 -3.06 21.47
C ARG A 407 -3.08 -1.62 21.20
N LYS A 408 -2.15 -0.66 21.19
CA LYS A 408 -2.46 0.74 20.86
C LYS A 408 -3.04 0.88 19.45
N ALA A 409 -2.51 0.14 18.48
CA ALA A 409 -3.04 0.16 17.12
C ALA A 409 -4.47 -0.41 17.04
N ILE A 410 -4.75 -1.52 17.72
CA ILE A 410 -6.10 -2.10 17.85
C ILE A 410 -7.05 -1.08 18.49
N ASP A 411 -6.66 -0.50 19.63
CA ASP A 411 -7.49 0.46 20.37
C ASP A 411 -7.87 1.66 19.51
N ARG A 412 -6.90 2.25 18.80
CA ARG A 412 -7.13 3.40 17.91
C ARG A 412 -8.03 3.05 16.72
N GLY A 413 -7.82 1.90 16.09
CA GLY A 413 -8.67 1.42 15.00
C GLY A 413 -10.11 1.14 15.46
N ALA A 414 -10.27 0.56 16.64
CA ALA A 414 -11.58 0.31 17.22
C ALA A 414 -12.32 1.59 17.59
N GLN A 415 -11.61 2.60 18.12
CA GLN A 415 -12.20 3.93 18.38
C GLN A 415 -12.60 4.65 17.11
N LYS A 416 -11.81 4.54 16.03
CA LYS A 416 -12.18 5.05 14.70
C LYS A 416 -13.50 4.42 14.23
N LEU A 417 -13.62 3.10 14.26
CA LEU A 417 -14.86 2.39 13.88
C LEU A 417 -16.03 2.79 14.77
N ARG A 418 -15.81 2.89 16.09
CA ARG A 418 -16.83 3.33 17.05
C ARG A 418 -17.37 4.73 16.72
N ALA A 419 -16.48 5.68 16.39
CA ALA A 419 -16.86 7.02 15.99
C ALA A 419 -17.65 7.04 14.67
N GLU A 420 -17.36 6.12 13.74
CA GLU A 420 -18.14 5.99 12.50
C GLU A 420 -19.52 5.38 12.73
N VAL A 421 -19.64 4.40 13.63
CA VAL A 421 -20.91 3.71 13.97
C VAL A 421 -21.82 4.54 14.88
N GLU A 422 -21.30 5.59 15.52
CA GLU A 422 -22.07 6.46 16.41
C GLU A 422 -23.31 7.08 15.73
N ASP A 423 -23.18 7.44 14.45
CA ASP A 423 -24.29 7.86 13.58
C ASP A 423 -24.61 6.78 12.53
N LEU A 424 -25.65 5.98 12.79
CA LEU A 424 -26.10 4.93 11.86
C LEU A 424 -26.82 5.47 10.61
N ASN A 425 -27.13 6.77 10.55
CA ASN A 425 -27.85 7.39 9.44
C ASN A 425 -26.91 8.06 8.42
N ARG A 426 -25.62 8.18 8.72
CA ARG A 426 -24.62 8.72 7.78
C ARG A 426 -24.32 7.74 6.64
N PRO A 427 -23.96 8.19 5.44
CA PRO A 427 -23.29 7.32 4.46
C PRO A 427 -21.90 6.87 4.96
N PRO A 428 -21.47 5.61 4.71
CA PRO A 428 -22.20 4.52 4.04
C PRO A 428 -22.91 3.57 5.01
N LEU A 429 -23.36 4.03 6.20
CA LEU A 429 -24.06 3.19 7.19
C LEU A 429 -25.58 3.27 7.14
N ARG A 430 -26.13 4.32 6.52
CA ARG A 430 -27.56 4.55 6.39
C ARG A 430 -28.28 3.26 5.98
N ASN A 431 -29.29 2.88 6.75
CA ASN A 431 -30.11 1.72 6.44
C ASN A 431 -30.96 2.00 5.20
N GLU A 432 -30.80 1.19 4.16
CA GLU A 432 -31.48 1.34 2.88
C GLU A 432 -32.20 0.02 2.54
N PRO A 433 -33.37 -0.26 3.15
CA PRO A 433 -34.04 -1.56 3.02
C PRO A 433 -34.48 -1.86 1.59
N GLU A 434 -34.71 -0.84 0.77
CA GLU A 434 -35.13 -0.97 -0.64
C GLU A 434 -33.94 -1.01 -1.62
N ALA A 435 -32.70 -0.86 -1.14
CA ALA A 435 -31.53 -0.92 -2.03
C ALA A 435 -31.39 -2.32 -2.67
N GLU A 436 -30.83 -2.33 -3.88
CA GLU A 436 -30.49 -3.57 -4.58
C GLU A 436 -29.40 -4.35 -3.81
N HIS A 437 -28.44 -3.65 -3.21
CA HIS A 437 -27.32 -4.25 -2.49
C HIS A 437 -27.36 -3.92 -1.01
N THR A 438 -26.95 -4.88 -0.17
CA THR A 438 -26.95 -4.71 1.29
C THR A 438 -25.60 -4.27 1.86
N TYR A 439 -24.79 -3.56 1.05
CA TYR A 439 -23.44 -3.14 1.42
C TYR A 439 -23.37 -2.33 2.73
N ASN A 440 -24.31 -1.41 2.96
CA ASN A 440 -24.32 -0.59 4.18
C ASN A 440 -24.57 -1.46 5.42
N SER A 441 -25.42 -2.47 5.31
CA SER A 441 -25.64 -3.48 6.36
C SER A 441 -24.40 -4.34 6.58
N GLY A 442 -23.73 -4.76 5.51
CA GLY A 442 -22.47 -5.50 5.57
C GLY A 442 -21.33 -4.71 6.21
N ARG A 443 -21.21 -3.41 5.90
CA ARG A 443 -20.24 -2.50 6.52
C ARG A 443 -20.46 -2.37 8.02
N LEU A 444 -21.72 -2.17 8.45
CA LEU A 444 -22.06 -2.17 9.87
C LEU A 444 -21.65 -3.51 10.51
N ALA A 445 -22.01 -4.63 9.90
CA ALA A 445 -21.70 -5.96 10.43
C ALA A 445 -20.20 -6.18 10.62
N LEU A 446 -19.39 -5.83 9.62
CA LEU A 446 -17.93 -5.95 9.67
C LEU A 446 -17.32 -5.01 10.72
N ALA A 447 -17.81 -3.77 10.84
CA ALA A 447 -17.35 -2.84 11.87
C ALA A 447 -17.68 -3.34 13.29
N LEU A 448 -18.90 -3.86 13.51
CA LEU A 448 -19.30 -4.45 14.79
C LEU A 448 -18.46 -5.68 15.13
N LEU A 449 -18.22 -6.57 14.17
CA LEU A 449 -17.34 -7.72 14.32
C LEU A 449 -15.94 -7.29 14.79
N ALA A 450 -15.33 -6.31 14.12
CA ALA A 450 -14.01 -5.80 14.47
C ALA A 450 -13.98 -5.16 15.87
N MET A 451 -15.00 -4.36 16.23
CA MET A 451 -15.09 -3.75 17.56
C MET A 451 -15.25 -4.81 18.68
N ILE A 452 -16.04 -5.86 18.46
CA ILE A 452 -16.19 -6.96 19.42
C ILE A 452 -14.86 -7.67 19.64
N HIS A 453 -14.14 -7.99 18.56
CA HIS A 453 -12.83 -8.63 18.64
C HIS A 453 -11.76 -7.70 19.23
N ALA A 454 -11.88 -6.39 19.04
CA ALA A 454 -11.02 -5.41 19.70
C ALA A 454 -11.29 -5.26 21.21
N ASP A 455 -12.13 -6.12 21.80
CA ASP A 455 -12.51 -6.12 23.21
C ASP A 455 -13.17 -4.81 23.67
N LEU A 456 -13.89 -4.11 22.78
CA LEU A 456 -14.79 -3.04 23.25
C LEU A 456 -15.76 -3.61 24.29
N PRO A 457 -16.04 -2.88 25.39
CA PRO A 457 -16.99 -3.34 26.38
C PRO A 457 -18.33 -3.68 25.73
N ARG A 458 -18.89 -4.87 26.01
CA ARG A 458 -20.20 -5.29 25.46
C ARG A 458 -21.37 -4.41 25.91
N ASN A 459 -21.18 -3.61 26.95
CA ASN A 459 -22.14 -2.60 27.40
C ASN A 459 -21.87 -1.19 26.81
N ASP A 460 -20.92 -1.06 25.88
CA ASP A 460 -20.70 0.20 25.17
C ASP A 460 -21.99 0.58 24.41
N PRO A 461 -22.55 1.79 24.63
CA PRO A 461 -23.83 2.17 24.05
C PRO A 461 -23.85 2.18 22.50
N VAL A 462 -22.73 2.48 21.85
CA VAL A 462 -22.64 2.46 20.38
C VAL A 462 -22.68 1.03 19.88
N LEU A 463 -21.92 0.13 20.52
CA LEU A 463 -21.89 -1.27 20.17
C LEU A 463 -23.26 -1.95 20.37
N VAL A 464 -23.92 -1.68 21.51
CA VAL A 464 -25.27 -2.21 21.80
C VAL A 464 -26.28 -1.74 20.76
N ARG A 465 -26.36 -0.42 20.50
CA ARG A 465 -27.29 0.12 19.48
C ARG A 465 -26.99 -0.42 18.09
N GLY A 466 -25.71 -0.57 17.72
CA GLY A 466 -25.31 -1.14 16.45
C GLY A 466 -25.74 -2.60 16.30
N MET A 467 -25.57 -3.42 17.34
CA MET A 467 -26.04 -4.81 17.33
C MET A 467 -27.57 -4.92 17.31
N GLU A 468 -28.29 -4.03 17.99
CA GLU A 468 -29.75 -3.96 17.90
C GLU A 468 -30.22 -3.59 16.49
N ASP A 469 -29.55 -2.62 15.85
CA ASP A 469 -29.84 -2.21 14.48
C ASP A 469 -29.53 -3.32 13.48
N LEU A 470 -28.38 -3.97 13.61
CA LEU A 470 -27.95 -5.08 12.75
C LEU A 470 -29.00 -6.19 12.67
N ARG A 471 -29.60 -6.58 13.80
CA ARG A 471 -30.66 -7.60 13.87
C ARG A 471 -31.89 -7.27 13.02
N ARG A 472 -32.15 -5.98 12.79
CA ARG A 472 -33.31 -5.49 12.01
C ARG A 472 -32.98 -5.24 10.54
N ARG A 473 -31.71 -5.32 10.13
CA ARG A 473 -31.30 -5.02 8.76
C ARG A 473 -31.67 -6.13 7.79
N ARG A 474 -31.99 -5.73 6.57
CA ARG A 474 -32.16 -6.63 5.43
C ARG A 474 -30.79 -7.04 4.90
N PHE A 475 -30.68 -8.31 4.53
CA PHE A 475 -29.54 -8.90 3.83
C PHE A 475 -30.02 -9.65 2.59
N ASN A 476 -29.25 -9.60 1.51
CA ASN A 476 -29.51 -10.40 0.32
C ASN A 476 -28.26 -11.02 -0.32
N ASP A 477 -27.07 -10.51 0.00
CA ASP A 477 -25.80 -10.98 -0.55
C ASP A 477 -24.97 -11.78 0.46
N THR A 478 -24.08 -12.63 -0.05
CA THR A 478 -23.26 -13.54 0.77
C THR A 478 -22.30 -12.82 1.72
N TYR A 479 -21.64 -11.74 1.29
CA TYR A 479 -20.68 -11.05 2.14
C TYR A 479 -21.38 -10.41 3.34
N SER A 480 -22.38 -9.58 3.08
CA SER A 480 -23.09 -8.84 4.12
C SER A 480 -23.76 -9.79 5.12
N THR A 481 -24.38 -10.86 4.62
CA THR A 481 -25.02 -11.89 5.45
C THR A 481 -24.00 -12.64 6.30
N ALA A 482 -22.88 -13.06 5.72
CA ALA A 482 -21.84 -13.77 6.46
C ALA A 482 -21.21 -12.90 7.56
N HIS A 483 -20.93 -11.62 7.28
CA HIS A 483 -20.45 -10.69 8.29
C HIS A 483 -21.46 -10.52 9.43
N ALA A 484 -22.76 -10.47 9.15
CA ALA A 484 -23.79 -10.36 10.19
C ALA A 484 -23.83 -11.59 11.09
N ILE A 485 -23.73 -12.79 10.52
CA ILE A 485 -23.67 -14.05 11.28
C ILE A 485 -22.40 -14.09 12.14
N MET A 486 -21.24 -13.75 11.58
CA MET A 486 -19.97 -13.71 12.34
C MET A 486 -20.02 -12.68 13.47
N ALA A 487 -20.57 -11.48 13.24
CA ALA A 487 -20.71 -10.45 14.27
C ALA A 487 -21.62 -10.92 15.43
N LEU A 488 -22.73 -11.59 15.09
CA LEU A 488 -23.65 -12.13 16.09
C LEU A 488 -23.03 -13.32 16.84
N GLU A 489 -22.27 -14.19 16.18
CA GLU A 489 -21.52 -15.26 16.84
C GLU A 489 -20.49 -14.67 17.83
N ALA A 490 -19.67 -13.72 17.39
CA ALA A 490 -18.65 -13.07 18.21
C ALA A 490 -19.25 -12.36 19.44
N TRP A 491 -20.47 -11.84 19.32
CA TRP A 491 -21.23 -11.25 20.44
C TRP A 491 -21.48 -12.25 21.57
N TYR A 492 -21.59 -13.55 21.27
CA TYR A 492 -21.80 -14.63 22.25
C TYR A 492 -20.52 -15.42 22.56
N ALA A 493 -19.40 -15.15 21.90
CA ALA A 493 -18.16 -15.87 22.11
C ALA A 493 -17.66 -15.75 23.58
N PRO A 494 -17.17 -16.84 24.21
CA PRO A 494 -16.59 -16.78 25.55
C PRO A 494 -15.31 -15.94 25.59
N ARG A 495 -15.10 -15.17 26.67
CA ARG A 495 -13.83 -14.44 26.88
C ARG A 495 -12.68 -15.44 27.07
N GLY A 496 -11.51 -15.15 26.50
CA GLY A 496 -10.30 -15.97 26.62
C GLY A 496 -10.25 -17.23 25.75
N GLU A 497 -11.33 -17.58 25.04
CA GLU A 497 -11.41 -18.82 24.24
C GLU A 497 -10.27 -18.94 23.22
N LEU A 498 -9.90 -17.85 22.54
CA LEU A 498 -8.83 -17.87 21.54
C LEU A 498 -7.46 -18.24 22.13
N GLU A 499 -7.17 -17.79 23.36
CA GLU A 499 -5.91 -18.10 24.05
C GLU A 499 -5.89 -19.56 24.51
N GLU A 500 -7.04 -20.06 24.98
CA GLU A 500 -7.21 -21.46 25.36
C GLU A 500 -7.06 -22.40 24.15
N LEU A 501 -7.59 -22.03 22.98
CA LEU A 501 -7.40 -22.79 21.73
C LEU A 501 -5.93 -22.80 21.28
N ARG A 502 -5.27 -21.64 21.30
CA ARG A 502 -3.85 -21.53 20.89
C ARG A 502 -2.90 -22.30 21.80
N SER A 503 -3.16 -22.27 23.11
CA SER A 503 -2.41 -23.07 24.09
C SER A 503 -2.75 -24.56 24.03
N GLY A 504 -3.84 -24.94 23.37
CA GLY A 504 -4.37 -26.30 23.38
C GLY A 504 -5.02 -26.67 24.72
N THR A 505 -5.43 -25.70 25.52
CA THR A 505 -6.21 -25.93 26.75
C THR A 505 -7.56 -26.57 26.42
N ILE A 506 -8.21 -26.11 25.34
CA ILE A 506 -9.41 -26.73 24.77
C ILE A 506 -9.14 -27.15 23.34
N ASP A 507 -9.87 -28.18 22.87
CA ASP A 507 -9.62 -28.77 21.55
C ASP A 507 -10.38 -28.13 20.39
N ARG A 508 -11.54 -27.53 20.68
CA ARG A 508 -12.39 -26.91 19.68
C ARG A 508 -13.16 -25.74 20.27
N PRO A 509 -13.64 -24.79 19.45
CA PRO A 509 -14.44 -23.68 19.93
C PRO A 509 -15.69 -24.17 20.68
N ARG A 510 -16.07 -23.50 21.78
CA ARG A 510 -17.23 -23.88 22.59
C ARG A 510 -18.53 -23.48 21.89
N GLN A 511 -19.61 -24.20 22.13
CA GLN A 511 -20.91 -23.78 21.59
C GLN A 511 -21.36 -22.45 22.21
N ARG A 512 -21.91 -21.54 21.39
CA ARG A 512 -22.41 -20.24 21.81
C ARG A 512 -23.86 -20.39 22.28
N GLN A 513 -24.18 -19.77 23.41
CA GLN A 513 -25.52 -19.82 24.00
C GLN A 513 -26.32 -18.58 23.57
N LEU A 514 -27.05 -18.69 22.47
CA LEU A 514 -27.88 -17.61 21.92
C LEU A 514 -29.24 -17.54 22.63
N SER A 515 -29.83 -16.34 22.65
CA SER A 515 -31.28 -16.21 22.91
C SER A 515 -32.09 -16.81 21.77
N ASP A 516 -33.33 -17.24 22.04
CA ASP A 516 -34.23 -17.79 21.01
C ASP A 516 -34.47 -16.80 19.85
N ALA A 517 -34.60 -15.50 20.18
CA ALA A 517 -34.75 -14.45 19.19
C ALA A 517 -33.53 -14.33 18.25
N ASP A 518 -32.32 -14.34 18.81
CA ASP A 518 -31.09 -14.27 18.02
C ASP A 518 -30.87 -15.55 17.20
N LYS A 519 -31.28 -16.71 17.74
CA LYS A 519 -31.24 -17.97 17.00
C LYS A 519 -32.17 -17.94 15.79
N GLN A 520 -33.37 -17.36 15.94
CA GLN A 520 -34.31 -17.19 14.82
C GLN A 520 -33.79 -16.20 13.76
N VAL A 521 -33.24 -15.07 14.18
CA VAL A 521 -32.61 -14.10 13.27
C VAL A 521 -31.48 -14.76 12.48
N MET A 522 -30.59 -15.48 13.17
CA MET A 522 -29.48 -16.18 12.54
C MET A 522 -29.94 -17.28 11.57
N ALA A 523 -30.98 -18.04 11.91
CA ALA A 523 -31.55 -19.04 11.01
C ALA A 523 -32.03 -18.41 9.69
N GLY A 524 -32.71 -17.27 9.73
CA GLY A 524 -33.12 -16.53 8.53
C GLY A 524 -31.93 -16.05 7.69
N TRP A 525 -30.83 -15.65 8.31
CA TRP A 525 -29.58 -15.32 7.60
C TRP A 525 -28.90 -16.55 6.99
N VAL A 526 -28.93 -17.70 7.66
CA VAL A 526 -28.44 -18.97 7.10
C VAL A 526 -29.24 -19.37 5.86
N GLU A 527 -30.56 -19.19 5.85
CA GLU A 527 -31.37 -19.43 4.66
C GLU A 527 -30.93 -18.57 3.48
N ILE A 528 -30.58 -17.30 3.70
CA ILE A 528 -30.03 -16.42 2.65
C ILE A 528 -28.73 -17.01 2.10
N LEU A 529 -27.77 -17.39 2.96
CA LEU A 529 -26.52 -18.01 2.52
C LEU A 529 -26.75 -19.31 1.74
N MET A 530 -27.72 -20.11 2.16
CA MET A 530 -28.07 -21.37 1.49
C MET A 530 -28.80 -21.16 0.16
N ARG A 531 -29.34 -19.97 -0.13
CA ARG A 531 -29.86 -19.61 -1.46
C ARG A 531 -28.80 -19.02 -2.37
N ASN A 532 -27.79 -18.35 -1.81
CA ASN A 532 -26.74 -17.66 -2.57
C ASN A 532 -25.63 -18.60 -3.07
N VAL A 533 -26.02 -19.63 -3.82
CA VAL A 533 -25.10 -20.62 -4.39
C VAL A 533 -25.09 -20.59 -5.91
N ASP A 534 -24.08 -21.22 -6.51
CA ASP A 534 -24.05 -21.48 -7.94
C ASP A 534 -25.14 -22.50 -8.34
N THR A 535 -26.06 -22.07 -9.20
CA THR A 535 -27.21 -22.89 -9.64
C THR A 535 -26.88 -23.83 -10.79
N ARG A 536 -25.65 -23.82 -11.31
CA ARG A 536 -25.24 -24.64 -12.47
C ARG A 536 -24.67 -26.00 -12.08
N VAL A 537 -24.55 -26.29 -10.79
CA VAL A 537 -23.91 -27.52 -10.28
C VAL A 537 -24.86 -28.27 -9.37
N ASP A 538 -24.70 -29.59 -9.32
CA ASP A 538 -25.40 -30.41 -8.33
C ASP A 538 -24.82 -30.12 -6.94
N ARG A 539 -25.62 -29.42 -6.13
CA ARG A 539 -25.28 -29.00 -4.78
C ARG A 539 -25.03 -30.18 -3.83
N GLY A 540 -25.58 -31.36 -4.14
CA GLY A 540 -25.34 -32.59 -3.38
C GLY A 540 -23.91 -33.12 -3.51
N TYR A 541 -23.18 -32.70 -4.55
CA TYR A 541 -21.80 -33.11 -4.79
C TYR A 541 -20.81 -31.94 -4.81
N LEU A 542 -21.21 -30.79 -5.33
CA LEU A 542 -20.35 -29.62 -5.50
C LEU A 542 -21.11 -28.37 -5.07
N MET A 543 -20.63 -27.75 -3.99
CA MET A 543 -21.24 -26.54 -3.44
C MET A 543 -20.26 -25.38 -3.52
N ARG A 544 -20.72 -24.28 -4.10
CA ARG A 544 -19.96 -23.05 -4.21
C ARG A 544 -20.87 -21.83 -4.16
N TRP A 545 -20.40 -20.76 -3.55
CA TRP A 545 -21.24 -19.59 -3.31
C TRP A 545 -21.16 -18.56 -4.44
N ASN A 546 -22.29 -17.89 -4.65
CA ASN A 546 -22.44 -16.72 -5.49
C ASN A 546 -22.68 -15.49 -4.61
N TYR A 547 -22.44 -14.29 -5.14
CA TYR A 547 -22.72 -13.04 -4.48
C TYR A 547 -24.21 -12.94 -4.09
N THR A 548 -25.08 -13.18 -5.08
CA THR A 548 -26.52 -13.49 -4.95
C THR A 548 -26.79 -14.73 -5.79
N GLY A 549 -27.76 -15.58 -5.42
CA GLY A 549 -27.98 -16.87 -6.12
C GLY A 549 -28.02 -16.76 -7.66
N GLY A 550 -27.29 -17.63 -8.37
CA GLY A 550 -27.20 -17.58 -9.83
C GLY A 550 -25.98 -18.31 -10.41
N GLY A 551 -25.64 -18.08 -11.67
CA GLY A 551 -24.57 -18.81 -12.39
C GLY A 551 -23.14 -18.28 -12.20
N ARG A 552 -22.82 -17.54 -11.13
CA ARG A 552 -21.45 -17.08 -10.83
C ARG A 552 -20.96 -17.75 -9.54
N TYR A 553 -19.65 -17.87 -9.38
CA TYR A 553 -18.99 -18.11 -8.09
C TYR A 553 -17.61 -17.46 -8.10
N ASP A 554 -17.01 -17.32 -6.93
CA ASP A 554 -15.58 -17.01 -6.77
C ASP A 554 -15.10 -17.48 -5.39
N HIS A 555 -13.78 -17.63 -5.19
CA HIS A 555 -13.23 -18.23 -3.96
C HIS A 555 -13.33 -17.29 -2.75
N SER A 556 -13.41 -15.97 -2.95
CA SER A 556 -13.70 -15.04 -1.86
C SER A 556 -15.11 -15.19 -1.31
N VAL A 557 -16.13 -15.26 -2.17
CA VAL A 557 -17.52 -15.47 -1.75
C VAL A 557 -17.67 -16.85 -1.10
N ASN A 558 -17.01 -17.88 -1.64
CA ASN A 558 -16.97 -19.21 -1.02
C ASN A 558 -16.44 -19.15 0.42
N GLN A 559 -15.35 -18.42 0.67
CA GLN A 559 -14.79 -18.27 2.01
C GLN A 559 -15.82 -17.68 2.98
N TYR A 560 -16.51 -16.60 2.59
CA TYR A 560 -17.49 -15.96 3.47
C TYR A 560 -18.74 -16.81 3.68
N GLY A 561 -19.21 -17.53 2.64
CA GLY A 561 -20.29 -18.50 2.80
C GLY A 561 -19.94 -19.56 3.86
N LEU A 562 -18.73 -20.13 3.79
CA LEU A 562 -18.24 -21.13 4.75
C LEU A 562 -18.01 -20.55 6.14
N LEU A 563 -17.43 -19.36 6.27
CA LEU A 563 -17.23 -18.68 7.55
C LEU A 563 -18.57 -18.38 8.25
N GLY A 564 -19.55 -17.88 7.49
CA GLY A 564 -20.89 -17.60 8.00
C GLY A 564 -21.58 -18.87 8.50
N LEU A 565 -21.59 -19.94 7.69
CA LEU A 565 -22.19 -21.20 8.10
C LEU A 565 -21.47 -21.87 9.27
N HIS A 566 -20.14 -21.78 9.33
CA HIS A 566 -19.39 -22.30 10.47
C HIS A 566 -19.74 -21.56 11.76
N SER A 567 -19.83 -20.23 11.69
CA SER A 567 -20.25 -19.40 12.83
C SER A 567 -21.68 -19.76 13.29
N ALA A 568 -22.59 -20.00 12.34
CA ALA A 568 -23.95 -20.45 12.64
C ALA A 568 -23.98 -21.84 13.32
N MET A 569 -23.16 -22.77 12.87
CA MET A 569 -23.01 -24.09 13.49
C MET A 569 -22.52 -23.98 14.94
N LEU A 570 -21.55 -23.10 15.21
CA LEU A 570 -21.07 -22.83 16.58
C LEU A 570 -22.16 -22.24 17.48
N CYS A 571 -23.14 -21.56 16.90
CA CYS A 571 -24.33 -21.04 17.58
C CYS A 571 -25.49 -22.04 17.67
N GLY A 572 -25.29 -23.29 17.26
CA GLY A 572 -26.30 -24.34 17.33
C GLY A 572 -27.43 -24.19 16.31
N VAL A 573 -27.20 -23.47 15.21
CA VAL A 573 -28.05 -23.51 14.01
C VAL A 573 -27.60 -24.69 13.15
N GLU A 574 -28.55 -25.52 12.72
CA GLU A 574 -28.24 -26.73 11.96
C GLU A 574 -27.72 -26.38 10.56
N VAL A 575 -26.58 -26.98 10.19
CA VAL A 575 -26.01 -26.89 8.85
C VAL A 575 -25.84 -28.32 8.32
N PRO A 576 -26.44 -28.68 7.17
CA PRO A 576 -26.35 -30.03 6.65
C PRO A 576 -24.89 -30.44 6.38
N ALA A 577 -24.50 -31.64 6.80
CA ALA A 577 -23.14 -32.13 6.64
C ALA A 577 -22.68 -32.20 5.16
N THR A 578 -23.63 -32.35 4.23
CA THR A 578 -23.39 -32.35 2.78
C THR A 578 -22.79 -31.04 2.28
N VAL A 579 -23.06 -29.92 2.96
CA VAL A 579 -22.45 -28.61 2.64
C VAL A 579 -20.93 -28.71 2.71
N TRP A 580 -20.42 -29.29 3.80
CA TRP A 580 -18.98 -29.41 4.04
C TRP A 580 -18.30 -30.33 3.04
N THR A 581 -18.90 -31.49 2.75
CA THR A 581 -18.36 -32.43 1.76
C THR A 581 -18.36 -31.82 0.35
N SER A 582 -19.45 -31.16 -0.03
CA SER A 582 -19.63 -30.60 -1.38
C SER A 582 -18.75 -29.37 -1.62
N ALA A 583 -18.55 -28.54 -0.60
CA ALA A 583 -17.64 -27.40 -0.69
C ALA A 583 -16.16 -27.85 -0.69
N ALA A 584 -15.80 -28.89 0.07
CA ALA A 584 -14.46 -29.49 -0.01
C ALA A 584 -14.16 -30.04 -1.40
N ASN A 585 -15.11 -30.78 -2.01
CA ASN A 585 -14.99 -31.26 -3.38
C ASN A 585 -14.70 -30.11 -4.36
N HIS A 586 -15.43 -29.00 -4.24
CA HIS A 586 -15.20 -27.83 -5.09
C HIS A 586 -13.79 -27.28 -4.94
N LEU A 587 -13.37 -26.94 -3.71
CA LEU A 587 -12.08 -26.30 -3.45
C LEU A 587 -10.89 -27.20 -3.86
N ILE A 588 -11.00 -28.52 -3.68
CA ILE A 588 -9.98 -29.48 -4.15
C ILE A 588 -9.93 -29.51 -5.68
N ALA A 589 -11.09 -29.55 -6.35
CA ALA A 589 -11.17 -29.64 -7.81
C ALA A 589 -10.66 -28.37 -8.52
N ASP A 590 -10.76 -27.21 -7.85
CA ASP A 590 -10.38 -25.89 -8.36
C ASP A 590 -8.97 -25.43 -7.98
N GLN A 591 -8.22 -26.22 -7.20
CA GLN A 591 -6.80 -25.95 -6.96
C GLN A 591 -6.02 -26.03 -8.28
N GLU A 592 -5.04 -25.15 -8.48
CA GLU A 592 -4.19 -25.20 -9.67
C GLU A 592 -3.44 -26.54 -9.79
N LYS A 593 -2.93 -26.83 -10.99
CA LYS A 593 -2.08 -28.00 -11.18
C LYS A 593 -0.81 -27.84 -10.31
N PRO A 594 -0.48 -28.81 -9.44
CA PRO A 594 0.70 -28.68 -8.59
C PRO A 594 1.99 -28.60 -9.40
N ARG A 595 2.85 -27.65 -9.04
CA ARG A 595 4.21 -27.52 -9.58
C ARG A 595 5.23 -28.25 -8.70
N ALA A 596 6.52 -28.06 -9.03
CA ALA A 596 7.65 -28.69 -8.34
C ALA A 596 7.57 -28.49 -6.81
N PRO A 597 7.97 -29.50 -6.02
CA PRO A 597 7.92 -29.40 -4.56
C PRO A 597 8.96 -28.44 -4.00
N ILE A 598 8.63 -27.85 -2.87
CA ILE A 598 9.56 -27.11 -2.00
C ILE A 598 9.65 -27.81 -0.65
N ASP A 599 10.71 -27.49 0.10
CA ASP A 599 10.84 -27.85 1.50
C ASP A 599 9.93 -26.95 2.34
N LEU A 600 8.78 -27.52 2.75
CA LEU A 600 7.77 -26.83 3.54
C LEU A 600 7.88 -27.23 5.01
N GLU A 601 8.11 -26.25 5.87
CA GLU A 601 8.02 -26.37 7.33
C GLU A 601 6.89 -25.48 7.85
N LEU A 602 5.87 -26.12 8.42
CA LEU A 602 4.77 -25.44 9.11
C LEU A 602 4.92 -25.67 10.60
N THR A 603 5.07 -24.59 11.36
CA THR A 603 5.19 -24.65 12.82
C THR A 603 3.87 -24.23 13.45
N THR A 604 3.25 -25.11 14.23
CA THR A 604 2.07 -24.79 15.05
C THR A 604 2.46 -24.03 16.31
N TYR A 605 1.49 -23.38 16.97
CA TYR A 605 1.72 -22.71 18.26
C TYR A 605 2.34 -23.63 19.33
N GLN A 606 1.86 -24.86 19.46
CA GLN A 606 2.42 -25.84 20.41
C GLN A 606 3.85 -26.29 20.04
N GLN A 607 4.15 -26.40 18.74
CA GLN A 607 5.52 -26.67 18.29
C GLN A 607 6.44 -25.48 18.58
N LEU A 608 5.96 -24.25 18.37
CA LEU A 608 6.71 -23.03 18.66
C LEU A 608 7.07 -22.92 20.15
N GLU A 609 6.14 -23.22 21.05
CA GLU A 609 6.42 -23.25 22.50
C GLU A 609 7.44 -24.35 22.85
N ARG A 610 7.34 -25.53 22.24
CA ARG A 610 8.36 -26.58 22.42
C ARG A 610 9.73 -26.15 21.91
N LEU A 611 9.82 -25.48 20.76
CA LEU A 611 11.07 -24.94 20.23
C LEU A 611 11.66 -23.88 21.17
N ARG A 612 10.83 -23.01 21.75
CA ARG A 612 11.25 -22.02 22.76
C ARG A 612 11.78 -22.69 24.04
N ALA A 613 11.26 -23.85 24.39
CA ALA A 613 11.73 -24.67 25.51
C ALA A 613 12.94 -25.56 25.17
N GLY A 614 13.58 -25.38 24.00
CA GLY A 614 14.76 -26.16 23.58
C GLY A 614 14.45 -27.52 22.95
N GLY A 615 13.19 -27.80 22.62
CA GLY A 615 12.77 -28.99 21.87
C GLY A 615 13.15 -28.94 20.40
N THR A 616 13.00 -30.07 19.69
CA THR A 616 13.34 -30.22 18.27
C THR A 616 12.13 -30.04 17.36
N SER A 617 12.33 -29.47 16.16
CA SER A 617 11.30 -29.44 15.10
C SER A 617 11.16 -30.82 14.43
N THR A 618 10.01 -31.05 13.78
CA THR A 618 9.80 -32.20 12.87
C THR A 618 10.52 -32.04 11.53
N GLY A 619 11.12 -30.88 11.26
CA GLY A 619 11.83 -30.56 10.04
C GLY A 619 10.92 -30.31 8.83
N PRO A 620 11.47 -29.78 7.73
CA PRO A 620 10.73 -29.54 6.50
C PRO A 620 10.31 -30.84 5.81
N ARG A 621 9.25 -30.76 5.01
CA ARG A 621 8.79 -31.86 4.15
C ARG A 621 8.59 -31.38 2.73
N ALA A 622 9.16 -32.11 1.77
CA ALA A 622 8.93 -31.90 0.34
C ALA A 622 7.42 -31.91 0.04
N THR A 623 6.89 -30.77 -0.39
CA THR A 623 5.46 -30.56 -0.64
C THR A 623 5.30 -29.85 -1.97
N ASN A 624 4.50 -30.41 -2.89
CA ASN A 624 4.16 -29.73 -4.15
C ASN A 624 3.50 -28.38 -3.87
N VAL A 625 3.73 -27.42 -4.75
CA VAL A 625 3.17 -26.08 -4.60
C VAL A 625 1.91 -25.94 -5.47
N ALA A 626 0.80 -25.48 -4.88
CA ALA A 626 -0.42 -25.16 -5.62
C ALA A 626 -1.31 -24.19 -4.82
N GLY A 627 -1.71 -23.07 -5.43
CA GLY A 627 -2.65 -22.10 -4.88
C GLY A 627 -4.01 -22.11 -5.59
N TRP A 628 -4.76 -21.03 -5.40
CA TRP A 628 -6.08 -20.81 -5.98
C TRP A 628 -6.22 -19.44 -6.66
N SER A 629 -7.02 -19.41 -7.72
CA SER A 629 -7.41 -18.22 -8.47
C SER A 629 -8.74 -17.65 -7.98
N TYR A 630 -9.18 -16.52 -8.56
CA TYR A 630 -10.49 -15.93 -8.22
C TYR A 630 -11.68 -16.84 -8.53
N GLN A 631 -11.67 -17.42 -9.74
CA GLN A 631 -12.62 -18.42 -10.22
C GLN A 631 -11.82 -19.61 -10.76
N SER A 632 -12.47 -20.69 -11.20
CA SER A 632 -11.74 -21.89 -11.65
C SER A 632 -10.63 -21.54 -12.63
N PRO A 633 -9.42 -22.09 -12.44
CA PRO A 633 -8.32 -21.91 -13.37
C PRO A 633 -8.64 -22.49 -14.76
N LYS A 634 -9.74 -23.27 -14.88
CA LYS A 634 -10.20 -23.93 -16.11
C LYS A 634 -11.42 -23.24 -16.76
N SER A 635 -12.00 -22.20 -16.16
CA SER A 635 -13.31 -21.68 -16.63
C SER A 635 -13.24 -20.78 -17.87
N GLU A 636 -12.05 -20.42 -18.34
CA GLU A 636 -11.86 -19.52 -19.47
C GLU A 636 -10.76 -20.03 -20.42
N SER A 637 -10.73 -19.49 -21.64
CA SER A 637 -9.71 -19.79 -22.66
C SER A 637 -8.29 -19.34 -22.29
N VAL A 638 -8.16 -18.61 -21.17
CA VAL A 638 -6.92 -18.13 -20.54
C VAL A 638 -6.99 -18.48 -19.05
N PRO A 639 -5.97 -19.15 -18.47
CA PRO A 639 -5.96 -19.47 -17.05
C PRO A 639 -6.09 -18.22 -16.17
N ASN A 640 -6.86 -18.31 -15.08
CA ASN A 640 -6.95 -17.23 -14.10
C ASN A 640 -5.67 -17.13 -13.25
N PRO A 641 -5.23 -15.92 -12.84
CA PRO A 641 -4.07 -15.76 -11.98
C PRO A 641 -4.31 -16.34 -10.59
N ILE A 642 -3.27 -16.95 -10.04
CA ILE A 642 -3.19 -17.45 -8.67
C ILE A 642 -2.58 -16.38 -7.79
N TYR A 643 -3.21 -16.07 -6.65
CA TYR A 643 -2.71 -15.00 -5.78
C TYR A 643 -3.09 -15.19 -4.31
N GLY A 644 -2.46 -14.38 -3.45
CA GLY A 644 -2.43 -14.52 -2.01
C GLY A 644 -3.80 -14.59 -1.36
N SER A 645 -4.68 -13.62 -1.63
CA SER A 645 -5.99 -13.58 -0.96
C SER A 645 -6.87 -14.78 -1.31
N MET A 646 -6.83 -15.28 -2.55
CA MET A 646 -7.63 -16.46 -2.94
C MET A 646 -7.04 -17.75 -2.38
N THR A 647 -5.71 -17.87 -2.36
CA THR A 647 -5.05 -19.02 -1.74
C THR A 647 -5.36 -19.08 -0.24
N CYS A 648 -5.32 -17.94 0.46
CA CYS A 648 -5.72 -17.86 1.86
C CYS A 648 -7.21 -18.19 2.06
N ALA A 649 -8.08 -17.66 1.20
CA ALA A 649 -9.52 -17.92 1.22
C ALA A 649 -9.85 -19.41 1.11
N SER A 650 -9.20 -20.10 0.19
CA SER A 650 -9.41 -21.54 -0.04
C SER A 650 -8.77 -22.42 1.03
N ILE A 651 -7.63 -22.04 1.61
CA ILE A 651 -7.05 -22.73 2.79
C ILE A 651 -8.02 -22.65 3.98
N ALA A 652 -8.52 -21.45 4.27
CA ALA A 652 -9.50 -21.23 5.33
C ALA A 652 -10.78 -22.04 5.07
N GLY A 653 -11.31 -21.98 3.84
CA GLY A 653 -12.51 -22.73 3.44
C GLY A 653 -12.34 -24.24 3.58
N LEU A 654 -11.24 -24.82 3.08
CA LEU A 654 -10.97 -26.25 3.22
C LEU A 654 -10.81 -26.67 4.68
N THR A 655 -10.10 -25.87 5.47
CA THR A 655 -9.92 -26.13 6.90
C THR A 655 -11.26 -26.17 7.63
N ILE A 656 -12.18 -25.24 7.30
CA ILE A 656 -13.55 -25.23 7.83
C ILE A 656 -14.36 -26.43 7.36
N CYS A 657 -14.29 -26.81 6.08
CA CYS A 657 -15.02 -27.98 5.58
C CYS A 657 -14.57 -29.27 6.29
N LEU A 658 -13.26 -29.46 6.45
CA LEU A 658 -12.69 -30.61 7.17
C LEU A 658 -13.16 -30.66 8.62
N ALA A 659 -13.22 -29.50 9.27
CA ALA A 659 -13.75 -29.37 10.62
C ALA A 659 -15.25 -29.68 10.69
N GLY A 660 -16.06 -29.07 9.82
CA GLY A 660 -17.51 -29.27 9.78
C GLY A 660 -17.91 -30.73 9.51
N MET A 661 -17.16 -31.45 8.67
CA MET A 661 -17.37 -32.90 8.46
C MET A 661 -17.20 -33.69 9.77
N ARG A 662 -16.12 -33.41 10.51
CA ARG A 662 -15.80 -34.06 11.79
C ARG A 662 -16.84 -33.74 12.87
N ASP A 663 -17.24 -32.47 13.00
CA ASP A 663 -18.26 -32.06 13.98
C ASP A 663 -19.65 -32.63 13.65
N SER A 664 -19.93 -32.83 12.35
CA SER A 664 -21.19 -33.46 11.91
C SER A 664 -21.16 -35.00 12.01
N GLY A 665 -20.06 -35.60 12.45
CA GLY A 665 -19.90 -37.06 12.54
C GLY A 665 -19.81 -37.78 11.19
N VAL A 666 -19.58 -37.04 10.09
CA VAL A 666 -19.44 -37.60 8.73
C VAL A 666 -17.97 -37.88 8.46
N SER A 667 -17.62 -39.14 8.20
CA SER A 667 -16.27 -39.52 7.79
C SER A 667 -16.19 -39.78 6.29
N ARG A 668 -15.26 -39.09 5.61
CA ARG A 668 -14.95 -39.28 4.19
C ARG A 668 -13.43 -39.30 4.02
N ILE A 669 -12.81 -40.37 4.50
CA ILE A 669 -11.34 -40.53 4.62
C ILE A 669 -10.57 -40.05 3.39
N ASP A 670 -10.99 -40.45 2.18
CA ASP A 670 -10.30 -40.05 0.94
C ASP A 670 -10.41 -38.55 0.67
N LEU A 671 -11.57 -37.96 0.95
CA LEU A 671 -11.84 -36.53 0.78
C LEU A 671 -11.08 -35.72 1.84
N GLU A 672 -11.05 -36.20 3.08
CA GLU A 672 -10.28 -35.60 4.16
C GLU A 672 -8.78 -35.59 3.83
N ALA A 673 -8.24 -36.73 3.40
CA ALA A 673 -6.85 -36.83 2.99
C ALA A 673 -6.52 -35.97 1.77
N ALA A 674 -7.45 -35.84 0.81
CA ALA A 674 -7.31 -34.95 -0.33
C ALA A 674 -7.34 -33.46 0.09
N GLY A 675 -8.22 -33.10 1.02
CA GLY A 675 -8.30 -31.76 1.60
C GLY A 675 -7.04 -31.39 2.36
N ASP A 676 -6.53 -32.26 3.23
CA ASP A 676 -5.28 -32.04 3.97
C ASP A 676 -4.08 -31.84 3.01
N ARG A 677 -4.01 -32.64 1.94
CA ARG A 677 -2.99 -32.46 0.88
C ARG A 677 -3.16 -31.10 0.18
N ALA A 678 -4.38 -30.71 -0.16
CA ALA A 678 -4.65 -29.44 -0.83
C ALA A 678 -4.28 -28.24 0.08
N VAL A 679 -4.66 -28.27 1.36
CA VAL A 679 -4.27 -27.27 2.36
C VAL A 679 -2.75 -27.14 2.46
N ARG A 680 -2.03 -28.27 2.57
CA ARG A 680 -0.56 -28.26 2.62
C ARG A 680 0.07 -27.68 1.35
N ARG A 681 -0.46 -27.98 0.16
CA ARG A 681 0.00 -27.38 -1.10
C ARG A 681 -0.25 -25.87 -1.15
N GLY A 682 -1.38 -25.43 -0.60
CA GLY A 682 -1.70 -24.01 -0.42
C GLY A 682 -0.69 -23.29 0.45
N PHE A 683 -0.34 -23.88 1.59
CA PHE A 683 0.72 -23.34 2.44
C PHE A 683 2.10 -23.40 1.79
N ALA A 684 2.40 -24.40 0.97
CA ALA A 684 3.61 -24.42 0.16
C ALA A 684 3.62 -23.26 -0.84
N TRP A 685 2.47 -22.92 -1.41
CA TRP A 685 2.33 -21.74 -2.28
C TRP A 685 2.56 -20.45 -1.51
N LEU A 686 1.95 -20.30 -0.33
CA LEU A 686 2.19 -19.14 0.52
C LEU A 686 3.66 -19.04 0.90
N ALA A 687 4.31 -20.12 1.35
CA ALA A 687 5.73 -20.12 1.69
C ALA A 687 6.62 -19.64 0.54
N ASP A 688 6.30 -20.04 -0.69
CA ASP A 688 7.04 -19.61 -1.88
C ASP A 688 6.69 -18.20 -2.37
N THR A 689 5.56 -17.60 -1.99
CA THR A 689 5.18 -16.24 -2.45
C THR A 689 5.10 -15.22 -1.32
N PHE A 690 5.42 -15.63 -0.09
CA PHE A 690 5.07 -14.91 1.13
C PHE A 690 5.63 -13.48 1.16
N THR A 691 4.71 -12.53 1.29
CA THR A 691 4.97 -11.11 1.51
C THR A 691 3.79 -10.52 2.27
N VAL A 692 4.03 -9.45 3.02
CA VAL A 692 2.99 -8.63 3.66
C VAL A 692 2.87 -7.23 3.03
N HIS A 693 3.72 -6.96 2.05
CA HIS A 693 3.85 -5.65 1.37
C HIS A 693 2.87 -5.48 0.21
N SER A 694 2.21 -6.54 -0.22
CA SER A 694 1.26 -6.56 -1.33
C SER A 694 0.39 -7.81 -1.26
N ASN A 695 -0.68 -7.88 -2.05
CA ASN A 695 -1.38 -9.13 -2.28
C ASN A 695 -0.46 -10.07 -3.08
N ALA A 696 0.03 -11.14 -2.42
CA ALA A 696 1.09 -11.99 -2.93
C ALA A 696 0.81 -12.49 -4.35
N ASP A 697 1.78 -12.31 -5.25
CA ASP A 697 1.75 -12.70 -6.66
C ASP A 697 0.53 -12.20 -7.48
N ARG A 698 -0.19 -11.18 -7.01
CA ARG A 698 -1.24 -10.52 -7.80
C ARG A 698 -0.63 -9.57 -8.84
N VAL A 699 -0.08 -10.16 -9.90
CA VAL A 699 0.82 -9.51 -10.87
C VAL A 699 0.34 -8.15 -11.39
N HIS A 700 -0.92 -8.01 -11.80
CA HIS A 700 -1.44 -6.78 -12.42
C HIS A 700 -1.92 -5.73 -11.41
N GLN A 701 -2.21 -6.13 -10.17
CA GLN A 701 -2.83 -5.28 -9.16
C GLN A 701 -2.35 -5.65 -7.75
N PRO A 702 -1.03 -5.59 -7.49
CA PRO A 702 -0.44 -6.05 -6.23
C PRO A 702 -0.95 -5.27 -5.01
N TYR A 703 -1.29 -4.00 -5.18
CA TYR A 703 -1.78 -3.11 -4.12
C TYR A 703 -3.30 -3.02 -4.04
N PHE A 704 -4.03 -3.96 -4.64
CA PHE A 704 -5.48 -4.07 -4.44
C PHE A 704 -5.78 -5.20 -3.46
N TRP A 705 -6.81 -4.99 -2.63
CA TRP A 705 -7.29 -5.97 -1.65
C TRP A 705 -6.21 -6.39 -0.66
N VAL A 706 -5.31 -5.49 -0.29
CA VAL A 706 -4.16 -5.84 0.59
C VAL A 706 -4.66 -6.14 2.00
N TYR A 707 -5.60 -5.34 2.52
CA TYR A 707 -6.20 -5.58 3.84
C TYR A 707 -7.00 -6.88 3.87
N TYR A 708 -7.72 -7.19 2.80
CA TYR A 708 -8.40 -8.48 2.65
C TYR A 708 -7.41 -9.64 2.55
N TYR A 709 -6.29 -9.47 1.85
CA TYR A 709 -5.22 -10.47 1.81
C TYR A 709 -4.62 -10.71 3.19
N LEU A 710 -4.21 -9.67 3.91
CA LEU A 710 -3.65 -9.80 5.25
C LEU A 710 -4.65 -10.49 6.18
N TYR A 711 -5.90 -10.05 6.20
CA TYR A 711 -6.92 -10.70 7.01
C TYR A 711 -7.18 -12.15 6.57
N GLY A 712 -7.15 -12.43 5.27
CA GLY A 712 -7.19 -13.79 4.74
C GLY A 712 -6.03 -14.65 5.22
N LEU A 713 -4.81 -14.10 5.24
CA LEU A 713 -3.60 -14.76 5.73
C LEU A 713 -3.73 -15.09 7.22
N GLU A 714 -4.23 -14.15 8.03
CA GLU A 714 -4.55 -14.41 9.44
C GLU A 714 -5.54 -15.55 9.58
N ARG A 715 -6.64 -15.54 8.84
CA ARG A 715 -7.65 -16.62 8.85
C ARG A 715 -7.04 -17.96 8.47
N ALA A 716 -6.31 -18.02 7.36
CA ALA A 716 -5.67 -19.25 6.89
C ALA A 716 -4.72 -19.81 7.97
N CYS A 717 -3.91 -18.96 8.58
CA CYS A 717 -2.96 -19.38 9.59
C CYS A 717 -3.62 -19.75 10.92
N GLU A 718 -4.52 -18.92 11.46
CA GLU A 718 -5.17 -19.16 12.74
C GLU A 718 -6.12 -20.37 12.70
N LEU A 719 -6.96 -20.48 11.66
CA LEU A 719 -7.86 -21.65 11.50
C LEU A 719 -7.05 -22.94 11.44
N SER A 720 -5.90 -22.93 10.75
CA SER A 720 -4.98 -24.07 10.64
C SER A 720 -3.94 -24.16 11.76
N ARG A 721 -3.96 -23.26 12.75
CA ARG A 721 -3.03 -23.18 13.91
C ARG A 721 -1.55 -22.93 13.56
N ILE A 722 -1.27 -22.39 12.39
CA ILE A 722 0.09 -22.16 11.92
C ILE A 722 0.62 -20.86 12.53
N ALA A 723 1.65 -20.99 13.37
CA ALA A 723 2.37 -19.88 13.96
C ALA A 723 3.48 -19.36 13.05
N LEU A 724 4.18 -20.25 12.32
CA LEU A 724 5.25 -19.89 11.39
C LEU A 724 5.11 -20.64 10.06
N ILE A 725 5.48 -19.97 8.96
CA ILE A 725 5.59 -20.54 7.62
C ILE A 725 7.06 -20.48 7.21
N ASN A 726 7.72 -21.63 7.04
CA ASN A 726 9.16 -21.73 6.76
C ASN A 726 10.00 -20.85 7.70
N GLY A 727 9.75 -20.96 9.00
CA GLY A 727 10.43 -20.17 10.04
C GLY A 727 9.98 -18.71 10.15
N ARG A 728 9.31 -18.15 9.13
CA ARG A 728 8.84 -16.76 9.11
C ARG A 728 7.61 -16.56 9.98
N ASP A 729 7.64 -15.49 10.75
CA ASP A 729 6.56 -15.07 11.62
C ASP A 729 5.60 -14.15 10.85
N TRP A 730 4.61 -14.77 10.19
CA TRP A 730 3.66 -14.06 9.34
C TRP A 730 2.89 -12.95 10.07
N TYR A 731 2.61 -13.16 11.36
CA TYR A 731 1.87 -12.19 12.16
C TYR A 731 2.75 -11.02 12.53
N PHE A 732 3.98 -11.27 12.98
CA PHE A 732 4.92 -10.21 13.32
C PHE A 732 5.19 -9.30 12.12
N GLU A 733 5.48 -9.88 10.95
CA GLU A 733 5.70 -9.12 9.73
C GLU A 733 4.45 -8.32 9.30
N GLY A 734 3.26 -8.93 9.34
CA GLY A 734 2.02 -8.26 8.97
C GLY A 734 1.62 -7.15 9.95
N ALA A 735 1.83 -7.37 11.25
CA ALA A 735 1.52 -6.39 12.28
C ALA A 735 2.49 -5.21 12.26
N LEU A 736 3.78 -5.43 12.00
CA LEU A 736 4.73 -4.34 11.73
C LEU A 736 4.27 -3.49 10.54
N THR A 737 3.80 -4.12 9.47
CA THR A 737 3.22 -3.41 8.31
C THR A 737 2.06 -2.51 8.73
N LEU A 738 1.08 -3.06 9.45
CA LEU A 738 -0.11 -2.31 9.84
C LEU A 738 0.20 -1.21 10.88
N ILE A 739 1.14 -1.44 11.80
CA ILE A 739 1.58 -0.40 12.74
C ILE A 739 2.24 0.74 11.98
N ALA A 740 3.13 0.45 11.03
CA ALA A 740 3.81 1.47 10.24
C ALA A 740 2.88 2.27 9.32
N LEU A 741 1.73 1.70 8.93
CA LEU A 741 0.75 2.33 8.05
C LEU A 741 -0.36 3.08 8.78
N GLN A 742 -0.55 2.89 10.09
CA GLN A 742 -1.71 3.44 10.79
C GLN A 742 -1.67 4.98 10.79
N GLU A 743 -2.76 5.60 10.33
CA GLU A 743 -2.90 7.05 10.24
C GLU A 743 -3.15 7.69 11.62
N ALA A 744 -3.01 9.01 11.71
CA ALA A 744 -3.17 9.77 12.97
C ALA A 744 -4.60 9.63 13.56
N ASP A 745 -5.61 9.44 12.72
CA ASP A 745 -7.01 9.27 13.13
C ASP A 745 -7.35 7.84 13.60
N GLY A 746 -6.37 6.93 13.58
CA GLY A 746 -6.54 5.52 13.96
C GLY A 746 -6.95 4.59 12.81
N GLY A 747 -7.28 5.14 11.65
CA GLY A 747 -7.56 4.39 10.43
C GLY A 747 -6.29 3.94 9.71
N TRP A 748 -6.48 3.41 8.51
CA TRP A 748 -5.41 3.00 7.60
C TRP A 748 -5.61 3.65 6.23
N PRO A 749 -4.54 3.87 5.45
CA PRO A 749 -4.64 4.48 4.14
C PRO A 749 -5.39 3.57 3.16
N GLY A 750 -6.03 4.17 2.16
CA GLY A 750 -6.61 3.40 1.05
C GLY A 750 -5.53 2.60 0.33
N ASP A 751 -5.83 1.34 0.01
CA ASP A 751 -5.09 0.63 -1.02
C ASP A 751 -5.53 1.15 -2.41
N HIS A 752 -5.06 0.58 -3.52
CA HIS A 752 -5.43 1.12 -4.85
C HIS A 752 -6.91 0.89 -5.21
N TYR A 753 -7.70 0.29 -4.31
CA TYR A 753 -9.13 0.18 -4.44
C TYR A 753 -9.85 1.35 -3.74
N PRO A 754 -10.67 2.14 -4.46
CA PRO A 754 -11.34 3.30 -3.88
C PRO A 754 -12.51 2.90 -2.96
N GLY A 755 -12.73 3.67 -1.88
CA GLY A 755 -14.05 3.74 -1.23
C GLY A 755 -14.31 2.86 0.02
N GLU A 756 -13.29 2.34 0.70
CA GLU A 756 -13.47 1.33 1.77
C GLU A 756 -12.82 1.68 3.12
N VAL A 757 -13.02 2.91 3.65
CA VAL A 757 -12.36 3.33 4.91
C VAL A 757 -12.70 2.43 6.09
N MET A 758 -13.96 2.04 6.20
CA MET A 758 -14.46 1.24 7.30
C MET A 758 -13.98 -0.20 7.19
N GLU A 759 -14.08 -0.78 6.01
CA GLU A 759 -13.73 -2.18 5.76
C GLU A 759 -12.24 -2.42 5.96
N ARG A 760 -11.37 -1.54 5.44
CA ARG A 760 -9.92 -1.68 5.64
C ARG A 760 -9.51 -1.51 7.11
N THR A 761 -10.14 -0.57 7.82
CA THR A 761 -9.91 -0.37 9.26
C THR A 761 -10.34 -1.60 10.05
N ALA A 762 -11.52 -2.14 9.75
CA ALA A 762 -12.01 -3.37 10.37
C ALA A 762 -11.10 -4.58 10.11
N MET A 763 -10.69 -4.80 8.85
CA MET A 763 -9.79 -5.91 8.49
C MET A 763 -8.40 -5.78 9.13
N ALA A 764 -7.85 -4.56 9.23
CA ALA A 764 -6.59 -4.31 9.93
C ALA A 764 -6.70 -4.63 11.42
N VAL A 765 -7.77 -4.20 12.08
CA VAL A 765 -8.06 -4.52 13.49
C VAL A 765 -8.20 -6.04 13.68
N LEU A 766 -8.96 -6.71 12.81
CA LEU A 766 -9.19 -8.16 12.88
C LEU A 766 -7.90 -8.98 12.67
N PHE A 767 -7.01 -8.51 11.79
CA PHE A 767 -5.67 -9.08 11.63
C PHE A 767 -4.84 -8.90 12.89
N LEU A 768 -4.72 -7.66 13.39
CA LEU A 768 -3.88 -7.33 14.56
C LEU A 768 -4.33 -8.10 15.80
N LYS A 769 -5.64 -8.29 15.97
CA LYS A 769 -6.20 -9.08 17.07
C LYS A 769 -5.94 -10.58 16.93
N LYS A 770 -5.72 -11.07 15.71
CA LYS A 770 -5.85 -12.49 15.34
C LYS A 770 -7.24 -13.00 15.75
N SER A 771 -8.26 -12.42 15.11
CA SER A 771 -9.67 -12.63 15.45
C SER A 771 -10.17 -14.07 15.27
N SER A 772 -9.54 -14.87 14.42
CA SER A 772 -10.06 -16.17 14.01
C SER A 772 -9.72 -17.27 15.02
N ALA A 773 -10.71 -18.08 15.38
CA ALA A 773 -10.55 -19.22 16.29
C ALA A 773 -10.06 -20.47 15.53
N PRO A 774 -9.01 -21.17 15.99
CA PRO A 774 -8.67 -22.49 15.48
C PRO A 774 -9.89 -23.42 15.44
N VAL A 775 -10.11 -24.10 14.31
CA VAL A 775 -11.27 -25.00 14.19
C VAL A 775 -11.11 -26.28 15.03
N TYR A 776 -9.87 -26.75 15.19
CA TYR A 776 -9.51 -27.97 15.92
C TYR A 776 -8.06 -27.90 16.39
N THR A 777 -7.72 -28.42 17.58
CA THR A 777 -6.35 -28.45 18.12
C THR A 777 -5.69 -29.84 18.19
N GLN A 778 -6.38 -30.90 17.76
CA GLN A 778 -5.89 -32.29 17.73
C GLN A 778 -5.43 -32.82 19.11
N LYS A 779 -6.10 -32.41 20.19
CA LYS A 779 -5.95 -33.06 21.51
C LYS A 779 -6.77 -34.33 21.62
#